data_AF-A0A9E4UUV0-F1
#
_entry.id   AF-A0A9E4UUV0-F1
#
_cell.length_a   1.000
_cell.length_b   1.000
_cell.length_c   1.000
_cell.angle_alpha   90.00
_cell.angle_beta   90.00
_cell.angle_gamma   90.00
#
_symmetry.space_group_name_H-M   'P 1'
#
loop_
_entity.id
_entity.type
_entity.pdbx_description
1 polymer ?
#
loop_
_entity_poly.entity_id
_entity_poly.type
_entity_poly.pdbx_seq_one_letter_code
_entity_poly.pdbx_strand_id
1 'polypeptide(L)'
;MLLVILVVALGLRLNGINWDQGYAFHPDERDIYMRAGCMYDLLTDAPNAQDCGYLRGEPDAQPGLPGIRTLLDADRSPLNPHWFPLGSILIYVMVFFRSIAELFTDLNSLDMRYFGRPLSALADVGTVAMVFVLGRKLYGNGVGLLAAGFTALSVIHIQNSHFYRPETFSVLFIMASFWAMWRMVERKQLRDSAILGLILGLALAPKVSILPILAPMFLVYWYRVLDEVDGEWSQITPELVQRIFSHAALAGAVAAGVFFISAPYALLDVGAFVGDLAAQTRMARNAGLWPFTIQYIDTPAFIYQIQQSSVWGLGIPLGVVAWVSIPFTAVVAAVSKGTRRADLFLLAWVVPGFIFLESFEVHFLRYVFPLMPVMIIMGSRMLLWMVSAYRPPPVHLVWREAGPARFLPGIAIAVVVLVVAATGFYALAFQRVYEEDHPAVTASEWINANVPQGTAIVSDNHWDEFVPNLYSYNVWQFPVYDPDTLEKMNTLAGKLASSEYVVFYSSRPYASAARAPDRFPFSNRYYQSLFDGSLGYRLERSFTNYPKLFGVSFRDDAIGRAGLEQPEPLNPEESSAITLNLGYADDNVVGYDHPRVLLFKNSAHLSEAVIRVQLKIIPQAADDRPVGGLMLSADDLISQQEGGTFSDIVDRDSWTNKFPVLAWLLVVEIIYLAALPLTMFIFRPLPDRGIILARIFGLLAVSYVAWISVSLGWMEFSRTAVYLGLAVVAGLSLAALALKWEEITGFLKEHWRLLLFGEALFLAAFLAFVLLRHANPDLWHPFRGGEKPMELAYLTAVVRSTTLPPYDPWFAGGYLNYYYWGYFVVSSIIRVTSILPTTAFNLAVPLFFALTVTGAYTLVYNLTEGVRQRRASGHLVS
;
A
#
# COMPACT_ATOMS: atom_id res chain seq x y z
N MET A 1 -22.23 27.70 -10.25
CA MET A 1 -22.17 26.24 -10.02
C MET A 1 -21.02 25.85 -9.10
N LEU A 2 -19.74 26.07 -9.45
CA LEU A 2 -18.62 25.73 -8.55
C LEU A 2 -18.79 26.31 -7.14
N LEU A 3 -19.15 27.59 -7.00
CA LEU A 3 -19.40 28.21 -5.69
C LEU A 3 -20.44 27.43 -4.87
N VAL A 4 -21.52 26.95 -5.51
CA VAL A 4 -22.54 26.13 -4.85
C VAL A 4 -21.95 24.80 -4.38
N ILE A 5 -21.14 24.14 -5.22
CA ILE A 5 -20.44 22.89 -4.84
C ILE A 5 -19.52 23.14 -3.64
N LEU A 6 -18.78 24.24 -3.61
CA LEU A 6 -17.88 24.58 -2.49
C LEU A 6 -18.64 24.89 -1.21
N VAL A 7 -19.78 25.59 -1.29
CA VAL A 7 -20.65 25.85 -0.12
C VAL A 7 -21.27 24.57 0.41
N VAL A 8 -21.76 23.69 -0.47
CA VAL A 8 -22.26 22.36 -0.06
C VAL A 8 -21.15 21.53 0.55
N ALA A 9 -19.96 21.52 -0.07
CA ALA A 9 -18.79 20.81 0.44
C ALA A 9 -18.42 21.28 1.85
N LEU A 10 -18.39 22.60 2.08
CA LEU A 10 -18.09 23.19 3.38
C LEU A 10 -19.16 22.84 4.42
N GLY A 11 -20.44 22.93 4.06
CA GLY A 11 -21.55 22.58 4.95
C GLY A 11 -21.48 21.13 5.43
N LEU A 12 -21.22 20.18 4.52
CA LEU A 12 -21.07 18.76 4.85
C LEU A 12 -19.86 18.45 5.75
N ARG A 13 -18.83 19.29 5.76
CA ARG A 13 -17.58 19.06 6.51
C ARG A 13 -17.56 19.75 7.88
N LEU A 14 -18.38 20.79 8.04
CA LEU A 14 -18.54 21.52 9.30
C LEU A 14 -19.74 21.05 10.12
N ASN A 15 -20.66 20.29 9.52
CA ASN A 15 -21.76 19.68 10.24
C ASN A 15 -21.24 18.75 11.34
N GLY A 16 -21.86 18.74 12.52
CA GLY A 16 -21.43 17.86 13.61
C GLY A 16 -19.97 18.05 14.04
N ILE A 17 -19.43 19.26 14.03
CA ILE A 17 -17.99 19.50 14.33
C ILE A 17 -17.54 18.96 15.71
N ASN A 18 -18.48 18.84 16.65
CA ASN A 18 -18.28 18.29 17.99
C ASN A 18 -19.02 16.93 18.15
N TRP A 19 -19.04 16.11 17.09
CA TRP A 19 -19.73 14.82 17.04
C TRP A 19 -19.30 13.84 18.15
N ASP A 20 -18.05 13.92 18.61
CA ASP A 20 -17.48 13.12 19.69
C ASP A 20 -17.70 13.72 21.09
N GLN A 21 -18.46 14.80 21.18
CA GLN A 21 -18.82 15.50 22.42
C GLN A 21 -17.62 15.89 23.30
N GLY A 22 -16.43 16.03 22.72
CA GLY A 22 -15.20 16.43 23.42
C GLY A 22 -14.36 15.29 23.99
N TYR A 23 -14.67 14.03 23.69
CA TYR A 23 -13.87 12.88 24.12
C TYR A 23 -12.64 12.59 23.26
N ALA A 24 -12.54 13.18 22.06
CA ALA A 24 -11.41 12.98 21.14
C ALA A 24 -11.10 11.49 20.92
N PHE A 25 -12.10 10.71 20.50
CA PHE A 25 -11.98 9.25 20.29
C PHE A 25 -10.94 8.88 19.22
N HIS A 26 -10.59 9.78 18.31
CA HIS A 26 -9.54 9.47 17.34
C HIS A 26 -8.14 9.65 17.95
N PRO A 27 -7.31 8.59 18.06
CA PRO A 27 -6.04 8.64 18.79
C PRO A 27 -5.01 9.59 18.15
N ASP A 28 -4.88 9.59 16.82
CA ASP A 28 -3.95 10.48 16.11
C ASP A 28 -4.27 11.97 16.32
N GLU A 29 -5.56 12.34 16.26
CA GLU A 29 -6.03 13.71 16.49
C GLU A 29 -5.77 14.12 17.94
N ARG A 30 -6.10 13.23 18.89
CA ARG A 30 -5.85 13.43 20.32
C ARG A 30 -4.37 13.63 20.64
N ASP A 31 -3.47 12.84 20.04
CA ASP A 31 -2.03 12.97 20.29
C ASP A 31 -1.47 14.29 19.75
N ILE A 32 -1.92 14.74 18.57
CA ILE A 32 -1.56 16.07 18.03
C ILE A 32 -1.99 17.18 19.01
N TYR A 33 -3.22 17.12 19.52
CA TYR A 33 -3.72 18.10 20.48
C TYR A 33 -2.95 18.04 21.81
N MET A 34 -2.67 16.86 22.35
CA MET A 34 -1.91 16.72 23.59
C MET A 34 -0.48 17.26 23.45
N ARG A 35 0.20 16.98 22.34
CA ARG A 35 1.56 17.47 22.07
C ARG A 35 1.60 18.97 21.85
N ALA A 36 0.67 19.52 21.06
CA ALA A 36 0.52 20.97 20.92
C ALA A 36 0.20 21.62 22.28
N GLY A 37 -0.56 20.90 23.11
CA GLY A 37 -0.81 21.23 24.50
C GLY A 37 0.47 21.46 25.30
N CYS A 38 1.25 20.39 25.47
CA CYS A 38 2.50 20.43 26.22
C CYS A 38 3.53 21.40 25.63
N MET A 39 3.63 21.49 24.29
CA MET A 39 4.54 22.42 23.61
C MET A 39 4.20 23.87 23.94
N TYR A 40 2.92 24.23 23.93
CA TYR A 40 2.47 25.56 24.30
C TYR A 40 2.76 25.88 25.78
N ASP A 41 2.48 24.94 26.68
CA ASP A 41 2.73 25.11 28.11
C ASP A 41 4.23 25.32 28.38
N LEU A 42 5.10 24.60 27.66
CA LEU A 42 6.55 24.77 27.73
C LEU A 42 7.02 26.13 27.17
N LEU A 43 6.47 26.57 26.03
CA LEU A 43 6.79 27.88 25.43
C LEU A 43 6.38 29.06 26.31
N THR A 44 5.32 28.90 27.10
CA THR A 44 4.78 29.94 28.00
C THR A 44 5.36 29.88 29.41
N ASP A 45 6.30 28.96 29.67
CA ASP A 45 6.90 28.74 31.00
C ASP A 45 5.84 28.46 32.07
N ALA A 46 4.84 27.65 31.72
CA ALA A 46 3.79 27.27 32.65
C ALA A 46 4.33 26.39 33.79
N PRO A 47 3.78 26.49 35.01
CA PRO A 47 4.19 25.65 36.13
C PRO A 47 4.08 24.16 35.80
N ASN A 48 5.14 23.40 36.06
CA ASN A 48 5.25 21.96 35.78
C ASN A 48 5.13 21.58 34.29
N ALA A 49 5.39 22.51 33.35
CA ALA A 49 5.36 22.19 31.92
C ALA A 49 6.31 21.04 31.52
N GLN A 50 7.45 20.91 32.19
CA GLN A 50 8.41 19.81 31.98
C GLN A 50 7.85 18.42 32.34
N ASP A 51 6.82 18.35 33.20
CA ASP A 51 6.14 17.11 33.57
C ASP A 51 5.00 16.73 32.61
N CYS A 52 4.79 17.48 31.53
CA CYS A 52 3.68 17.28 30.60
C CYS A 52 3.98 16.19 29.56
N GLY A 53 3.19 15.11 29.56
CA GLY A 53 3.14 14.13 28.48
C GLY A 53 4.52 13.64 28.02
N TYR A 54 4.87 13.91 26.76
CA TYR A 54 6.12 13.47 26.14
C TYR A 54 7.37 14.17 26.70
N LEU A 55 7.23 15.37 27.30
CA LEU A 55 8.36 16.14 27.84
C LEU A 55 9.02 15.46 29.05
N ARG A 56 8.35 14.51 29.71
CA ARG A 56 8.95 13.68 30.77
C ARG A 56 10.15 12.86 30.29
N GLY A 57 10.19 12.54 28.98
CA GLY A 57 11.31 11.85 28.36
C GLY A 57 12.46 12.79 27.96
N GLU A 58 12.23 14.11 27.99
CA GLU A 58 13.10 15.13 27.40
C GLU A 58 13.51 16.18 28.46
N PRO A 59 14.32 15.79 29.47
CA PRO A 59 14.64 16.64 30.62
C PRO A 59 15.47 17.89 30.27
N ASP A 60 16.13 17.89 29.11
CA ASP A 60 16.98 18.98 28.65
C ASP A 60 16.20 20.10 27.93
N ALA A 61 14.90 19.91 27.68
CA ALA A 61 14.04 20.88 27.02
C ALA A 61 13.87 22.16 27.86
N GLN A 62 14.25 23.30 27.29
CA GLN A 62 14.25 24.59 27.99
C GLN A 62 12.90 25.30 27.84
N PRO A 63 12.27 25.75 28.94
CA PRO A 63 11.03 26.52 28.87
C PRO A 63 11.26 27.94 28.31
N GLY A 64 10.19 28.53 27.79
CA GLY A 64 10.18 29.89 27.24
C GLY A 64 10.51 29.95 25.74
N LEU A 65 10.46 31.17 25.17
CA LEU A 65 10.79 31.37 23.76
C LEU A 65 12.29 31.15 23.50
N PRO A 66 12.67 30.23 22.59
CA PRO A 66 14.06 29.86 22.40
C PRO A 66 14.86 30.97 21.70
N GLY A 67 16.05 31.27 22.21
CA GLY A 67 17.06 32.02 21.46
C GLY A 67 17.62 31.21 20.29
N ILE A 68 18.35 31.83 19.37
CA ILE A 68 18.86 31.18 18.14
C ILE A 68 19.68 29.91 18.43
N ARG A 69 20.48 29.90 19.51
CA ARG A 69 21.28 28.71 19.88
C ARG A 69 20.39 27.55 20.33
N THR A 70 19.41 27.82 21.19
CA THR A 70 18.45 26.82 21.68
C THR A 70 17.54 26.34 20.54
N LEU A 71 17.13 27.23 19.62
CA LEU A 71 16.29 26.89 18.48
C LEU A 71 16.95 25.85 17.56
N LEU A 72 18.27 25.94 17.35
CA LEU A 72 19.03 25.03 16.49
C LEU A 72 19.52 23.77 17.21
N ASP A 73 19.28 23.66 18.52
CA ASP A 73 19.65 22.53 19.36
C ASP A 73 18.41 21.63 19.53
N ALA A 74 18.48 20.41 19.00
CA ALA A 74 17.35 19.48 18.95
C ALA A 74 16.87 19.05 20.34
N ASP A 75 17.78 18.92 21.32
CA ASP A 75 17.49 18.40 22.65
C ASP A 75 16.93 19.50 23.57
N ARG A 76 17.37 20.75 23.34
CA ARG A 76 17.01 21.89 24.20
C ARG A 76 15.80 22.67 23.71
N SER A 77 15.47 22.57 22.42
CA SER A 77 14.43 23.41 21.85
C SER A 77 13.03 22.99 22.31
N PRO A 78 12.23 23.92 22.87
CA PRO A 78 10.84 23.65 23.21
C PRO A 78 9.95 23.43 21.97
N LEU A 79 10.45 23.73 20.77
CA LEU A 79 9.73 23.55 19.50
C LEU A 79 9.94 22.16 18.88
N ASN A 80 10.77 21.30 19.46
CA ASN A 80 10.91 19.93 18.98
C ASN A 80 9.78 19.05 19.55
N PRO A 81 8.93 18.42 18.72
CA PRO A 81 7.90 17.50 19.22
C PRO A 81 8.44 16.11 19.59
N HIS A 82 9.70 15.79 19.26
CA HIS A 82 10.32 14.46 19.40
C HIS A 82 9.43 13.32 18.88
N TRP A 83 8.63 13.64 17.85
CA TRP A 83 7.64 12.75 17.26
C TRP A 83 7.28 13.26 15.88
N PHE A 84 7.59 12.45 14.88
CA PHE A 84 7.48 12.80 13.47
C PHE A 84 6.49 12.00 12.59
N PRO A 85 5.79 10.92 13.06
CA PRO A 85 4.89 10.14 12.20
C PRO A 85 3.82 10.93 11.45
N LEU A 86 3.27 11.99 12.06
CA LEU A 86 2.17 12.80 11.48
C LEU A 86 2.58 14.21 11.07
N GLY A 87 3.89 14.49 10.96
CA GLY A 87 4.40 15.78 10.51
C GLY A 87 4.27 16.92 11.54
N SER A 88 5.41 17.51 11.92
CA SER A 88 5.47 18.52 12.98
C SER A 88 4.68 19.80 12.68
N ILE A 89 4.43 20.11 11.41
CA ILE A 89 3.72 21.33 11.00
C ILE A 89 2.30 21.41 11.55
N LEU A 90 1.59 20.28 11.69
CA LEU A 90 0.25 20.28 12.28
C LEU A 90 0.28 20.71 13.75
N ILE A 91 1.30 20.29 14.50
CA ILE A 91 1.50 20.68 15.89
C ILE A 91 1.75 22.19 15.97
N TYR A 92 2.63 22.74 15.13
CA TYR A 92 2.92 24.18 15.13
C TYR A 92 1.70 25.03 14.78
N VAL A 93 0.89 24.59 13.82
CA VAL A 93 -0.36 25.28 13.47
C VAL A 93 -1.31 25.29 14.67
N MET A 94 -1.44 24.18 15.41
CA MET A 94 -2.26 24.15 16.62
C MET A 94 -1.73 25.05 17.72
N VAL A 95 -0.41 25.03 17.98
CA VAL A 95 0.22 25.93 18.95
C VAL A 95 -0.05 27.39 18.60
N PHE A 96 0.08 27.77 17.31
CA PHE A 96 -0.21 29.13 16.85
C PHE A 96 -1.67 29.55 17.14
N PHE A 97 -2.65 28.72 16.80
CA PHE A 97 -4.06 29.04 17.06
C PHE A 97 -4.38 29.06 18.56
N ARG A 98 -3.80 28.14 19.35
CA ARG A 98 -3.92 28.16 20.81
C ARG A 98 -3.36 29.45 21.41
N SER A 99 -2.17 29.89 20.98
CA SER A 99 -1.55 31.14 21.45
C SER A 99 -2.38 32.38 21.17
N ILE A 100 -3.17 32.38 20.09
CA ILE A 100 -4.09 33.49 19.81
C ILE A 100 -5.36 33.38 20.65
N ALA A 101 -5.93 32.19 20.76
CA ALA A 101 -7.20 31.98 21.43
C ALA A 101 -7.10 32.16 22.96
N GLU A 102 -5.99 31.77 23.57
CA GLU A 102 -5.74 31.95 25.01
C GLU A 102 -5.62 33.42 25.45
N LEU A 103 -5.45 34.36 24.51
CA LEU A 103 -5.57 35.79 24.83
C LEU A 103 -7.00 36.19 25.23
N PHE A 104 -8.00 35.36 24.91
CA PHE A 104 -9.41 35.67 25.10
C PHE A 104 -10.16 34.65 25.97
N THR A 105 -9.72 33.39 26.00
CA THR A 105 -10.37 32.32 26.76
C THR A 105 -9.38 31.23 27.14
N ASP A 106 -9.50 30.68 28.34
CA ASP A 106 -8.73 29.49 28.73
C ASP A 106 -9.20 28.29 27.90
N LEU A 107 -8.26 27.51 27.37
CA LEU A 107 -8.52 26.33 26.56
C LEU A 107 -7.81 25.13 27.16
N ASN A 108 -8.50 23.99 27.23
CA ASN A 108 -7.81 22.72 27.43
C ASN A 108 -7.23 22.21 26.09
N SER A 109 -6.36 21.19 26.15
CA SER A 109 -5.73 20.66 24.93
C SER A 109 -6.76 20.14 23.91
N LEU A 110 -7.84 19.51 24.37
CA LEU A 110 -8.87 18.91 23.49
C LEU A 110 -9.82 19.94 22.87
N ASP A 111 -9.92 21.14 23.42
CA ASP A 111 -10.73 22.25 22.87
C ASP A 111 -10.12 22.80 21.59
N MET A 112 -8.85 22.48 21.30
CA MET A 112 -8.22 22.78 20.02
C MET A 112 -8.94 22.14 18.82
N ARG A 113 -9.83 21.15 19.04
CA ARG A 113 -10.72 20.60 18.00
C ARG A 113 -11.58 21.64 17.30
N TYR A 114 -11.95 22.72 17.98
CA TYR A 114 -12.70 23.83 17.39
C TYR A 114 -11.88 24.67 16.40
N PHE A 115 -10.57 24.49 16.34
CA PHE A 115 -9.69 25.09 15.33
C PHE A 115 -9.18 24.04 14.34
N GLY A 116 -8.77 22.87 14.84
CA GLY A 116 -8.26 21.77 14.03
C GLY A 116 -9.25 21.29 12.97
N ARG A 117 -10.47 20.89 13.39
CA ARG A 117 -11.47 20.34 12.46
C ARG A 117 -11.90 21.34 11.38
N PRO A 118 -12.18 22.64 11.66
CA PRO A 118 -12.40 23.62 10.60
C PRO A 118 -11.23 23.75 9.62
N LEU A 119 -9.99 23.71 10.08
CA LEU A 119 -8.82 23.78 9.20
C LEU A 119 -8.73 22.56 8.29
N SER A 120 -9.02 21.36 8.81
CA SER A 120 -9.11 20.13 8.02
C SER A 120 -10.23 20.21 6.98
N ALA A 121 -11.40 20.73 7.36
CA ALA A 121 -12.52 20.98 6.47
C ALA A 121 -12.16 21.99 5.36
N LEU A 122 -11.51 23.10 5.70
CA LEU A 122 -11.04 24.09 4.72
C LEU A 122 -10.00 23.51 3.77
N ALA A 123 -9.06 22.70 4.27
CA ALA A 123 -8.08 22.02 3.44
C ALA A 123 -8.77 21.09 2.42
N ASP A 124 -9.75 20.32 2.85
CA ASP A 124 -10.47 19.41 1.96
C ASP A 124 -11.41 20.14 0.96
N VAL A 125 -12.04 21.25 1.36
CA VAL A 125 -12.75 22.14 0.40
C VAL A 125 -11.77 22.73 -0.61
N GLY A 126 -10.54 23.05 -0.19
CA GLY A 126 -9.44 23.40 -1.06
C GLY A 126 -9.12 22.31 -2.08
N THR A 127 -9.12 21.04 -1.67
CA THR A 127 -9.01 19.88 -2.57
C THR A 127 -10.12 19.86 -3.61
N VAL A 128 -11.39 20.06 -3.21
CA VAL A 128 -12.53 20.14 -4.15
C VAL A 128 -12.33 21.24 -5.19
N ALA A 129 -11.86 22.41 -4.77
CA ALA A 129 -11.54 23.52 -5.67
C ALA A 129 -10.39 23.16 -6.64
N MET A 130 -9.35 22.50 -6.16
CA MET A 130 -8.21 22.09 -6.99
C MET A 130 -8.59 20.98 -7.98
N VAL A 131 -9.45 20.04 -7.59
CA VAL A 131 -10.03 19.02 -8.49
C VAL A 131 -10.80 19.68 -9.64
N PHE A 132 -11.60 20.70 -9.35
CA PHE A 132 -12.26 21.48 -10.40
C PHE A 132 -11.24 22.14 -11.33
N VAL A 133 -10.23 22.82 -10.77
CA VAL A 133 -9.21 23.54 -11.55
C VAL A 133 -8.48 22.59 -12.47
N LEU A 134 -8.02 21.44 -11.96
CA LEU A 134 -7.33 20.41 -12.73
C LEU A 134 -8.24 19.75 -13.77
N GLY A 135 -9.42 19.28 -13.38
CA GLY A 135 -10.36 18.65 -14.30
C GLY A 135 -10.79 19.57 -15.43
N ARG A 136 -11.05 20.86 -15.13
CA ARG A 136 -11.34 21.89 -16.13
C ARG A 136 -10.16 22.10 -17.07
N LYS A 137 -8.95 22.14 -16.53
CA LYS A 137 -7.75 22.42 -17.29
C LYS A 137 -7.37 21.29 -18.24
N LEU A 138 -7.51 20.03 -17.79
CA LEU A 138 -7.13 18.85 -18.55
C LEU A 138 -8.20 18.40 -19.56
N TYR A 139 -9.48 18.49 -19.19
CA TYR A 139 -10.57 17.87 -19.97
C TYR A 139 -11.81 18.76 -20.19
N GLY A 140 -11.78 20.00 -19.71
CA GLY A 140 -12.85 20.98 -19.91
C GLY A 140 -13.83 21.09 -18.75
N ASN A 141 -14.70 22.11 -18.82
CA ASN A 141 -15.50 22.57 -17.69
C ASN A 141 -16.47 21.52 -17.13
N GLY A 142 -17.04 20.67 -17.98
CA GLY A 142 -17.95 19.60 -17.55
C GLY A 142 -17.27 18.58 -16.64
N VAL A 143 -16.06 18.13 -17.01
CA VAL A 143 -15.29 17.17 -16.20
C VAL A 143 -14.89 17.81 -14.88
N GLY A 144 -14.44 19.07 -14.89
CA GLY A 144 -14.11 19.80 -13.68
C GLY A 144 -15.28 19.93 -12.70
N LEU A 145 -16.48 20.30 -13.19
CA LEU A 145 -17.66 20.44 -12.33
C LEU A 145 -18.14 19.09 -11.78
N LEU A 146 -18.17 18.05 -12.61
CA LEU A 146 -18.59 16.71 -12.19
C LEU A 146 -17.63 16.11 -11.18
N ALA A 147 -16.32 16.23 -11.42
CA ALA A 147 -15.28 15.74 -10.51
C ALA A 147 -15.35 16.45 -9.15
N ALA A 148 -15.49 17.78 -9.15
CA ALA A 148 -15.66 18.54 -7.91
C ALA A 148 -16.95 18.17 -7.17
N GLY A 149 -18.05 17.91 -7.89
CA GLY A 149 -19.29 17.42 -7.30
C GLY A 149 -19.12 16.06 -6.61
N PHE A 150 -18.45 15.12 -7.27
CA PHE A 150 -18.15 13.81 -6.69
C PHE A 150 -17.21 13.89 -5.48
N THR A 151 -16.14 14.69 -5.54
CA THR A 151 -15.23 14.90 -4.40
C THR A 151 -15.94 15.61 -3.23
N ALA A 152 -16.85 16.54 -3.52
CA ALA A 152 -17.65 17.21 -2.49
C ALA A 152 -18.54 16.23 -1.71
N LEU A 153 -19.10 15.23 -2.41
CA LEU A 153 -20.06 14.26 -1.89
C LEU A 153 -19.44 12.91 -1.47
N SER A 154 -18.17 12.65 -1.76
CA SER A 154 -17.55 11.37 -1.41
C SER A 154 -17.39 11.22 0.11
N VAL A 155 -17.83 10.08 0.63
CA VAL A 155 -17.87 9.75 2.07
C VAL A 155 -16.48 9.89 2.71
N ILE A 156 -15.43 9.36 2.08
CA ILE A 156 -14.08 9.42 2.62
C ILE A 156 -13.55 10.84 2.80
N HIS A 157 -13.88 11.77 1.90
CA HIS A 157 -13.48 13.17 2.02
C HIS A 157 -14.23 13.86 3.16
N ILE A 158 -15.54 13.58 3.27
CA ILE A 158 -16.36 14.05 4.38
C ILE A 158 -15.79 13.53 5.69
N GLN A 159 -15.63 12.22 5.85
CA GLN A 159 -15.13 11.61 7.08
C GLN A 159 -13.74 12.12 7.47
N ASN A 160 -12.76 12.13 6.55
CA ASN A 160 -11.41 12.59 6.85
C ASN A 160 -11.35 14.06 7.28
N SER A 161 -12.30 14.89 6.84
CA SER A 161 -12.37 16.29 7.22
C SER A 161 -12.91 16.54 8.64
N HIS A 162 -13.61 15.57 9.23
CA HIS A 162 -14.10 15.63 10.61
C HIS A 162 -12.99 15.33 11.65
N PHE A 163 -11.80 14.95 11.18
CA PHE A 163 -10.62 14.75 12.01
C PHE A 163 -9.52 15.74 11.63
N TYR A 164 -8.80 16.29 12.61
CA TYR A 164 -7.56 17.02 12.35
C TYR A 164 -6.38 16.05 12.19
N ARG A 165 -6.08 15.69 10.93
CA ARG A 165 -5.00 14.76 10.56
C ARG A 165 -4.27 15.22 9.29
N PRO A 166 -3.07 14.69 8.99
CA PRO A 166 -2.28 15.13 7.84
C PRO A 166 -2.94 14.92 6.48
N GLU A 167 -3.84 13.94 6.37
CA GLU A 167 -4.41 13.48 5.10
C GLU A 167 -5.06 14.61 4.28
N THR A 168 -5.94 15.43 4.88
CA THR A 168 -6.66 16.49 4.15
C THR A 168 -5.71 17.57 3.62
N PHE A 169 -4.70 17.94 4.41
CA PHE A 169 -3.65 18.88 4.01
C PHE A 169 -2.76 18.30 2.91
N SER A 170 -2.30 17.06 3.06
CA SER A 170 -1.49 16.38 2.05
C SER A 170 -2.22 16.30 0.71
N VAL A 171 -3.49 15.90 0.70
CA VAL A 171 -4.27 15.81 -0.55
C VAL A 171 -4.43 17.17 -1.23
N LEU A 172 -4.70 18.23 -0.47
CA LEU A 172 -4.77 19.58 -1.02
C LEU A 172 -3.45 19.97 -1.70
N PHE A 173 -2.32 19.80 -1.01
CA PHE A 173 -1.01 20.17 -1.55
C PHE A 173 -0.54 19.25 -2.68
N ILE A 174 -0.96 17.98 -2.71
CA ILE A 174 -0.76 17.10 -3.87
C ILE A 174 -1.54 17.65 -5.08
N MET A 175 -2.82 17.98 -4.93
CA MET A 175 -3.61 18.52 -6.04
C MET A 175 -3.06 19.89 -6.50
N ALA A 176 -2.62 20.73 -5.56
CA ALA A 176 -1.92 21.97 -5.88
C ALA A 176 -0.58 21.72 -6.61
N SER A 177 0.16 20.67 -6.24
CA SER A 177 1.40 20.27 -6.91
C SER A 177 1.12 19.83 -8.35
N PHE A 178 0.03 19.09 -8.60
CA PHE A 178 -0.37 18.68 -9.95
C PHE A 178 -0.68 19.90 -10.82
N TRP A 179 -1.35 20.90 -10.25
CA TRP A 179 -1.62 22.15 -10.95
C TRP A 179 -0.32 22.92 -11.26
N ALA A 180 0.60 23.00 -10.31
CA ALA A 180 1.89 23.65 -10.50
C ALA A 180 2.76 22.94 -11.53
N MET A 181 2.77 21.60 -11.52
CA MET A 181 3.43 20.77 -12.53
C MET A 181 2.87 21.04 -13.92
N TRP A 182 1.55 21.02 -14.08
CA TRP A 182 0.94 21.29 -15.39
C TRP A 182 1.19 22.73 -15.87
N ARG A 183 1.14 23.70 -14.96
CA ARG A 183 1.48 25.10 -15.24
C ARG A 183 2.93 25.25 -15.70
N MET A 184 3.85 24.47 -15.14
CA MET A 184 5.25 24.46 -15.56
C MET A 184 5.40 23.94 -17.00
N VAL A 185 4.65 22.91 -17.41
CA VAL A 185 4.65 22.39 -18.79
C VAL A 185 4.21 23.49 -19.78
N GLU A 186 3.16 24.25 -19.44
CA GLU A 186 2.59 25.24 -20.34
C GLU A 186 3.41 26.54 -20.46
N ARG A 187 3.91 27.05 -19.33
CA ARG A 187 4.52 28.39 -19.27
C ARG A 187 6.03 28.37 -19.40
N LYS A 188 6.68 27.27 -18.97
CA LYS A 188 8.14 27.07 -19.02
C LYS A 188 8.97 28.16 -18.30
N GLN A 189 8.40 28.91 -17.35
CA GLN A 189 9.10 30.00 -16.63
C GLN A 189 9.79 29.51 -15.35
N LEU A 190 10.87 30.16 -14.93
CA LEU A 190 11.59 29.84 -13.69
C LEU A 190 10.71 30.05 -12.44
N ARG A 191 9.84 31.07 -12.49
CA ARG A 191 8.85 31.32 -11.42
C ARG A 191 7.94 30.13 -11.19
N ASP A 192 7.53 29.42 -12.25
CA ASP A 192 6.63 28.27 -12.10
C ASP A 192 7.36 27.07 -11.46
N SER A 193 8.67 26.92 -11.67
CA SER A 193 9.50 25.95 -10.94
C SER A 193 9.65 26.31 -9.46
N ALA A 194 9.78 27.59 -9.13
CA ALA A 194 9.79 28.03 -7.74
C ALA A 194 8.42 27.81 -7.05
N ILE A 195 7.30 28.07 -7.75
CA ILE A 195 5.95 27.76 -7.25
C ILE A 195 5.78 26.26 -7.03
N LEU A 196 6.24 25.42 -7.96
CA LEU A 196 6.23 23.97 -7.81
C LEU A 196 7.04 23.55 -6.58
N GLY A 197 8.25 24.08 -6.40
CA GLY A 197 9.08 23.81 -5.23
C GLY A 197 8.39 24.21 -3.92
N LEU A 198 7.77 25.40 -3.88
CA LEU A 198 7.03 25.87 -2.71
C LEU A 198 5.91 24.90 -2.31
N ILE A 199 5.09 24.49 -3.27
CA ILE A 199 3.94 23.62 -3.01
C ILE A 199 4.41 22.19 -2.68
N LEU A 200 5.48 21.68 -3.33
CA LEU A 200 6.05 20.37 -3.00
C LEU A 200 6.62 20.33 -1.58
N GLY A 201 7.30 21.39 -1.13
CA GLY A 201 7.77 21.50 0.24
C GLY A 201 6.60 21.44 1.25
N LEU A 202 5.52 22.16 0.97
CA LEU A 202 4.28 22.11 1.77
C LEU A 202 3.57 20.75 1.70
N ALA A 203 3.64 20.04 0.57
CA ALA A 203 3.06 18.71 0.43
C ALA A 203 3.79 17.69 1.32
N LEU A 204 5.13 17.75 1.37
CA LEU A 204 5.96 16.82 2.14
C LEU A 204 5.90 17.07 3.65
N ALA A 205 5.58 18.29 4.09
CA ALA A 205 5.64 18.68 5.50
C ALA A 205 4.65 17.94 6.43
N PRO A 206 3.36 17.76 6.06
CA PRO A 206 2.44 16.93 6.84
C PRO A 206 2.78 15.44 6.80
N LYS A 207 3.30 14.94 5.66
CA LYS A 207 3.57 13.52 5.47
C LYS A 207 4.59 13.26 4.36
N VAL A 208 5.70 12.60 4.69
CA VAL A 208 6.79 12.33 3.74
C VAL A 208 6.49 11.15 2.81
N SER A 209 5.46 10.34 3.11
CA SER A 209 5.06 9.16 2.31
C SER A 209 4.48 9.47 0.92
N ILE A 210 4.53 10.74 0.47
CA ILE A 210 4.02 11.22 -0.82
C ILE A 210 5.06 11.02 -1.95
N LEU A 211 6.20 10.35 -1.69
CA LEU A 211 7.27 10.10 -2.67
C LEU A 211 6.85 9.59 -4.06
N PRO A 212 5.76 8.80 -4.25
CA PRO A 212 5.27 8.45 -5.59
C PRO A 212 5.00 9.67 -6.50
N ILE A 213 4.92 10.89 -5.96
CA ILE A 213 4.72 12.15 -6.72
C ILE A 213 5.90 12.45 -7.64
N LEU A 214 7.04 11.81 -7.41
CA LEU A 214 8.21 11.90 -8.29
C LEU A 214 7.92 11.31 -9.68
N ALA A 215 7.01 10.34 -9.82
CA ALA A 215 6.65 9.76 -11.11
C ALA A 215 5.95 10.76 -12.06
N PRO A 216 4.84 11.43 -11.67
CA PRO A 216 4.27 12.49 -12.51
C PRO A 216 5.23 13.68 -12.67
N MET A 217 6.08 13.97 -11.69
CA MET A 217 7.10 15.03 -11.80
C MET A 217 8.14 14.72 -12.88
N PHE A 218 8.67 13.49 -12.90
CA PHE A 218 9.60 13.02 -13.94
C PHE A 218 8.96 13.14 -15.32
N LEU A 219 7.71 12.71 -15.45
CA LEU A 219 6.97 12.78 -16.71
C LEU A 219 6.78 14.22 -17.22
N VAL A 220 6.58 15.17 -16.30
CA VAL A 220 6.39 16.58 -16.64
C VAL A 220 7.69 17.23 -17.10
N TYR A 221 8.82 16.94 -16.46
CA TYR A 221 10.13 17.36 -16.98
C TYR A 221 10.44 16.69 -18.32
N TRP A 222 10.05 15.42 -18.48
CA TRP A 222 10.18 14.70 -19.74
C TRP A 222 9.35 15.33 -20.87
N TYR A 223 8.10 15.72 -20.62
CA TYR A 223 7.27 16.46 -21.59
C TYR A 223 7.90 17.79 -21.99
N ARG A 224 8.53 18.47 -21.03
CA ARG A 224 9.24 19.71 -21.33
C ARG A 224 10.43 19.49 -22.26
N VAL A 225 11.23 18.44 -22.05
CA VAL A 225 12.31 18.06 -22.98
C VAL A 225 11.72 17.88 -24.38
N LEU A 226 10.66 17.07 -24.50
CA LEU A 226 10.02 16.77 -25.77
C LEU A 226 9.43 18.01 -26.47
N ASP A 227 8.87 18.95 -25.71
CA ASP A 227 8.28 20.19 -26.23
C ASP A 227 9.30 21.24 -26.67
N GLU A 228 10.56 21.11 -26.26
CA GLU A 228 11.62 22.05 -26.64
C GLU A 228 12.41 21.54 -27.86
N VAL A 229 12.21 20.27 -28.24
CA VAL A 229 12.81 19.63 -29.42
C VAL A 229 11.76 19.19 -30.45
N ASP A 230 10.51 19.62 -30.31
CA ASP A 230 9.37 19.20 -31.15
C ASP A 230 9.24 17.67 -31.34
N GLY A 231 9.69 16.90 -30.34
CA GLY A 231 9.72 15.44 -30.37
C GLY A 231 10.86 14.82 -31.18
N GLU A 232 11.78 15.61 -31.74
CA GLU A 232 13.00 15.16 -32.42
C GLU A 232 14.15 14.95 -31.43
N TRP A 233 14.37 13.70 -31.04
CA TRP A 233 15.34 13.34 -30.01
C TRP A 233 16.80 13.69 -30.36
N SER A 234 17.11 13.89 -31.64
CA SER A 234 18.41 14.32 -32.14
C SER A 234 18.76 15.77 -31.76
N GLN A 235 17.77 16.60 -31.46
CA GLN A 235 17.96 18.02 -31.13
C GLN A 235 18.15 18.27 -29.62
N ILE A 236 18.22 17.22 -28.80
CA ILE A 236 18.48 17.37 -27.36
C ILE A 236 19.95 17.77 -27.16
N THR A 237 20.19 19.06 -26.91
CA THR A 237 21.53 19.60 -26.64
C THR A 237 21.88 19.56 -25.14
N PRO A 238 23.18 19.54 -24.78
CA PRO A 238 23.62 19.67 -23.39
C PRO A 238 23.08 20.93 -22.70
N GLU A 239 22.95 22.04 -23.43
CA GLU A 239 22.45 23.31 -22.91
C GLU A 239 20.96 23.21 -22.53
N LEU A 240 20.16 22.49 -23.32
CA LEU A 240 18.75 22.22 -23.00
C LEU A 240 18.64 21.37 -21.72
N VAL A 241 19.45 20.31 -21.62
CA VAL A 241 19.48 19.47 -20.42
C VAL A 241 19.91 20.27 -19.19
N GLN A 242 20.93 21.12 -19.31
CA GLN A 242 21.38 22.01 -18.24
C GLN A 242 20.29 22.99 -17.82
N ARG A 243 19.52 23.55 -18.77
CA ARG A 243 18.37 24.42 -18.49
C ARG A 243 17.27 23.66 -17.75
N ILE A 244 16.89 22.47 -18.19
CA ILE A 244 15.85 21.68 -17.53
C ILE A 244 16.32 21.26 -16.13
N PHE A 245 17.59 20.91 -15.98
CA PHE A 245 18.21 20.64 -14.69
C PHE A 245 18.17 21.86 -13.77
N SER A 246 18.41 23.08 -14.27
CA SER A 246 18.33 24.29 -13.43
C SER A 246 16.92 24.56 -12.92
N HIS A 247 15.88 24.27 -13.72
CA HIS A 247 14.49 24.31 -13.29
C HIS A 247 14.20 23.27 -12.20
N ALA A 248 14.66 22.03 -12.38
CA ALA A 248 14.51 20.96 -11.39
C ALA A 248 15.26 21.26 -10.10
N ALA A 249 16.50 21.76 -10.20
CA ALA A 249 17.33 22.16 -9.07
C ALA A 249 16.71 23.32 -8.30
N LEU A 250 16.16 24.33 -8.98
CA LEU A 250 15.43 25.43 -8.33
C LEU A 250 14.20 24.92 -7.58
N ALA A 251 13.38 24.07 -8.22
CA ALA A 251 12.22 23.48 -7.55
C ALA A 251 12.62 22.65 -6.32
N GLY A 252 13.66 21.83 -6.44
CA GLY A 252 14.21 21.03 -5.33
C GLY A 252 14.76 21.87 -4.19
N ALA A 253 15.54 22.91 -4.50
CA ALA A 253 16.11 23.81 -3.49
C ALA A 253 15.01 24.58 -2.73
N VAL A 254 14.01 25.09 -3.44
CA VAL A 254 12.86 25.76 -2.82
C VAL A 254 12.04 24.77 -1.98
N ALA A 255 11.79 23.55 -2.47
CA ALA A 255 11.09 22.53 -1.71
C ALA A 255 11.82 22.15 -0.42
N ALA A 256 13.14 21.96 -0.48
CA ALA A 256 13.96 21.68 0.68
C ALA A 256 13.95 22.84 1.69
N GLY A 257 14.06 24.09 1.21
CA GLY A 257 13.98 25.27 2.07
C GLY A 257 12.62 25.43 2.76
N VAL A 258 11.53 25.19 2.03
CA VAL A 258 10.17 25.22 2.59
C VAL A 258 9.95 24.09 3.59
N PHE A 259 10.40 22.88 3.28
CA PHE A 259 10.35 21.75 4.20
C PHE A 259 11.11 22.06 5.49
N PHE A 260 12.34 22.60 5.39
CA PHE A 260 13.13 23.03 6.55
C PHE A 260 12.42 24.10 7.39
N ILE A 261 11.73 25.06 6.77
CA ILE A 261 10.97 26.08 7.53
C ILE A 261 9.74 25.46 8.21
N SER A 262 9.03 24.55 7.53
CA SER A 262 7.79 23.95 8.04
C SER A 262 8.01 22.82 9.05
N ALA A 263 9.14 22.12 8.98
CA ALA A 263 9.49 20.97 9.81
C ALA A 263 11.00 20.94 10.09
N PRO A 264 11.55 21.98 10.78
CA PRO A 264 13.00 22.11 10.98
C PRO A 264 13.60 20.92 11.73
N TYR A 265 12.91 20.41 12.75
CA TYR A 265 13.40 19.30 13.58
C TYR A 265 13.40 17.95 12.86
N ALA A 266 12.69 17.80 11.73
CA ALA A 266 12.90 16.62 10.88
C ALA A 266 14.33 16.55 10.30
N LEU A 267 15.02 17.70 10.23
CA LEU A 267 16.40 17.83 9.75
C LEU A 267 17.41 18.12 10.87
N LEU A 268 17.00 18.73 11.98
CA LEU A 268 17.88 18.94 13.14
C LEU A 268 17.97 17.69 14.02
N ASP A 269 16.89 16.92 14.13
CA ASP A 269 16.80 15.64 14.85
C ASP A 269 16.59 14.48 13.85
N VAL A 270 17.55 14.33 12.93
CA VAL A 270 17.48 13.31 11.87
C VAL A 270 17.40 11.90 12.46
N GLY A 271 18.02 11.67 13.60
CA GLY A 271 18.03 10.38 14.28
C GLY A 271 16.62 9.93 14.65
N ALA A 272 15.88 10.76 15.38
CA ALA A 272 14.50 10.47 15.77
C ALA A 272 13.58 10.43 14.54
N PHE A 273 13.72 11.37 13.60
CA PHE A 273 12.92 11.41 12.37
C PHE A 273 13.06 10.13 11.54
N VAL A 274 14.29 9.67 11.28
CA VAL A 274 14.55 8.43 10.53
C VAL A 274 14.10 7.21 11.33
N GLY A 275 14.27 7.22 12.66
CA GLY A 275 13.79 6.17 13.55
C GLY A 275 12.28 5.97 13.45
N ASP A 276 11.50 7.06 13.53
CA ASP A 276 10.05 7.07 13.40
C ASP A 276 9.60 6.63 12.01
N LEU A 277 10.22 7.16 10.95
CA LEU A 277 9.92 6.76 9.58
C LEU A 277 10.19 5.27 9.34
N ALA A 278 11.28 4.74 9.90
CA ALA A 278 11.60 3.33 9.84
C ALA A 278 10.58 2.47 10.62
N ALA A 279 10.11 2.94 11.78
CA ALA A 279 9.06 2.28 12.54
C ALA A 279 7.74 2.23 11.75
N GLN A 280 7.31 3.35 11.18
CA GLN A 280 6.11 3.41 10.32
C GLN A 280 6.23 2.51 9.08
N THR A 281 7.42 2.43 8.48
CA THR A 281 7.66 1.54 7.34
C THR A 281 7.62 0.06 7.75
N ARG A 282 8.20 -0.30 8.91
CA ARG A 282 8.10 -1.66 9.47
C ARG A 282 6.64 -2.02 9.78
N MET A 283 5.84 -1.06 10.23
CA MET A 283 4.40 -1.22 10.46
C MET A 283 3.66 -1.55 9.19
N ALA A 284 3.87 -0.75 8.15
CA ALA A 284 3.21 -0.94 6.88
C ALA A 284 3.56 -2.30 6.25
N ARG A 285 4.82 -2.74 6.38
CA ARG A 285 5.33 -3.97 5.75
C ARG A 285 5.05 -5.27 6.49
N ASN A 286 4.77 -5.25 7.80
CA ASN A 286 4.59 -6.46 8.60
C ASN A 286 3.25 -6.40 9.35
N ALA A 287 2.21 -7.01 8.80
CA ALA A 287 0.94 -7.15 9.48
C ALA A 287 1.10 -7.99 10.75
N GLY A 288 0.35 -7.66 11.80
CA GLY A 288 0.41 -8.35 13.09
C GLY A 288 1.52 -7.94 14.05
N LEU A 289 2.45 -7.06 13.63
CA LEU A 289 3.48 -6.52 14.53
C LEU A 289 2.87 -5.68 15.66
N TRP A 290 1.84 -4.88 15.35
CA TRP A 290 1.07 -4.11 16.32
C TRP A 290 -0.38 -4.61 16.39
N PRO A 291 -1.06 -4.48 17.55
CA PRO A 291 -2.42 -4.96 17.73
C PRO A 291 -3.43 -4.53 16.65
N PHE A 292 -3.46 -3.25 16.32
CA PHE A 292 -4.35 -2.70 15.29
C PHE A 292 -4.01 -3.13 13.86
N THR A 293 -2.83 -3.75 13.62
CA THR A 293 -2.45 -4.28 12.30
C THR A 293 -2.72 -5.78 12.14
N ILE A 294 -3.10 -6.49 13.21
CA ILE A 294 -3.45 -7.92 13.17
C ILE A 294 -4.62 -8.18 12.21
N GLN A 295 -5.55 -7.21 12.08
CA GLN A 295 -6.68 -7.32 11.16
C GLN A 295 -6.27 -7.53 9.68
N TYR A 296 -5.05 -7.14 9.30
CA TYR A 296 -4.52 -7.25 7.94
C TYR A 296 -3.76 -8.54 7.64
N ILE A 297 -3.54 -9.40 8.63
CA ILE A 297 -2.92 -10.72 8.40
C ILE A 297 -3.77 -11.46 7.36
N ASP A 298 -3.14 -12.04 6.34
CA ASP A 298 -3.75 -12.78 5.23
C ASP A 298 -4.86 -12.04 4.46
N THR A 299 -4.83 -10.70 4.39
CA THR A 299 -5.75 -9.98 3.50
C THR A 299 -5.28 -10.04 2.05
N PRO A 300 -6.17 -10.30 1.08
CA PRO A 300 -5.78 -10.39 -0.32
C PRO A 300 -5.39 -9.03 -0.88
N ALA A 301 -4.12 -8.90 -1.29
CA ALA A 301 -3.61 -7.71 -1.96
C ALA A 301 -4.47 -7.30 -3.17
N PHE A 302 -4.54 -6.01 -3.46
CA PHE A 302 -5.39 -5.33 -4.43
C PHE A 302 -6.89 -5.42 -4.14
N ILE A 303 -7.43 -6.62 -3.99
CA ILE A 303 -8.88 -6.87 -3.85
C ILE A 303 -9.42 -6.18 -2.59
N TYR A 304 -8.74 -6.35 -1.46
CA TYR A 304 -9.16 -5.74 -0.20
C TYR A 304 -9.27 -4.22 -0.32
N GLN A 305 -8.25 -3.57 -0.88
CA GLN A 305 -8.21 -2.11 -1.00
C GLN A 305 -9.23 -1.58 -2.02
N ILE A 306 -9.44 -2.29 -3.13
CA ILE A 306 -10.47 -1.96 -4.13
C ILE A 306 -11.86 -2.06 -3.48
N GLN A 307 -12.12 -3.11 -2.70
CA GLN A 307 -13.39 -3.29 -2.01
C GLN A 307 -13.64 -2.20 -0.97
N GLN A 308 -12.69 -1.96 -0.06
CA GLN A 308 -12.83 -0.96 1.00
C GLN A 308 -13.01 0.46 0.42
N SER A 309 -12.22 0.83 -0.58
CA SER A 309 -12.34 2.13 -1.24
C SER A 309 -13.64 2.30 -2.03
N SER A 310 -14.13 1.24 -2.67
CA SER A 310 -15.35 1.31 -3.46
C SER A 310 -16.60 1.34 -2.60
N VAL A 311 -16.67 0.50 -1.57
CA VAL A 311 -17.89 0.32 -0.77
C VAL A 311 -18.01 1.43 0.27
N TRP A 312 -16.97 1.65 1.06
CA TRP A 312 -16.99 2.53 2.21
C TRP A 312 -16.41 3.92 1.93
N GLY A 313 -15.41 4.01 1.03
CA GLY A 313 -14.77 5.29 0.72
C GLY A 313 -15.57 6.18 -0.23
N LEU A 314 -15.95 5.65 -1.40
CA LEU A 314 -16.60 6.39 -2.48
C LEU A 314 -18.10 6.09 -2.63
N GLY A 315 -18.58 4.98 -2.04
CA GLY A 315 -19.88 4.40 -2.33
C GLY A 315 -19.88 3.63 -3.65
N ILE A 316 -20.63 2.52 -3.71
CA ILE A 316 -20.48 1.49 -4.75
C ILE A 316 -20.46 2.05 -6.19
N PRO A 317 -21.41 2.91 -6.62
CA PRO A 317 -21.43 3.37 -8.02
C PRO A 317 -20.21 4.23 -8.39
N LEU A 318 -19.81 5.16 -7.50
CA LEU A 318 -18.64 6.01 -7.74
C LEU A 318 -17.34 5.21 -7.59
N GLY A 319 -17.29 4.27 -6.66
CA GLY A 319 -16.17 3.33 -6.48
C GLY A 319 -15.88 2.52 -7.75
N VAL A 320 -16.92 1.89 -8.31
CA VAL A 320 -16.81 1.17 -9.59
C VAL A 320 -16.34 2.09 -10.71
N VAL A 321 -16.93 3.28 -10.84
CA VAL A 321 -16.52 4.27 -11.84
C VAL A 321 -15.05 4.66 -11.67
N ALA A 322 -14.59 4.90 -10.44
CA ALA A 322 -13.23 5.32 -10.15
C ALA A 322 -12.21 4.24 -10.55
N TRP A 323 -12.44 2.98 -10.20
CA TRP A 323 -11.55 1.87 -10.56
C TRP A 323 -11.59 1.52 -12.04
N VAL A 324 -12.77 1.44 -12.66
CA VAL A 324 -12.92 1.16 -14.11
C VAL A 324 -12.32 2.28 -14.97
N SER A 325 -12.28 3.52 -14.45
CA SER A 325 -11.69 4.64 -15.18
C SER A 325 -10.18 4.50 -15.43
N ILE A 326 -9.47 3.67 -14.66
CA ILE A 326 -8.02 3.45 -14.82
C ILE A 326 -7.72 2.71 -16.13
N PRO A 327 -8.22 1.48 -16.36
CA PRO A 327 -8.00 0.79 -17.63
C PRO A 327 -8.63 1.56 -18.80
N PHE A 328 -9.78 2.22 -18.61
CA PHE A 328 -10.35 3.12 -19.62
C PHE A 328 -9.37 4.22 -20.03
N THR A 329 -8.79 4.94 -19.07
CA THR A 329 -7.84 6.03 -19.33
C THR A 329 -6.56 5.51 -19.99
N ALA A 330 -6.09 4.32 -19.62
CA ALA A 330 -4.94 3.68 -20.26
C ALA A 330 -5.20 3.35 -21.75
N VAL A 331 -6.38 2.78 -22.06
CA VAL A 331 -6.80 2.51 -23.44
C VAL A 331 -6.94 3.81 -24.24
N VAL A 332 -7.58 4.83 -23.67
CA VAL A 332 -7.73 6.13 -24.35
C VAL A 332 -6.37 6.80 -24.57
N ALA A 333 -5.43 6.72 -23.63
CA ALA A 333 -4.08 7.25 -23.81
C ALA A 333 -3.32 6.55 -24.96
N ALA A 334 -3.52 5.24 -25.12
CA ALA A 334 -2.91 4.46 -26.20
C ALA A 334 -3.48 4.86 -27.58
N VAL A 335 -4.80 5.02 -27.67
CA VAL A 335 -5.49 5.23 -28.96
C VAL A 335 -5.59 6.72 -29.35
N SER A 336 -5.90 7.61 -28.41
CA SER A 336 -6.10 9.04 -28.66
C SER A 336 -4.81 9.82 -28.45
N LYS A 337 -4.40 10.60 -29.46
CA LYS A 337 -3.23 11.50 -29.35
C LYS A 337 -3.57 12.82 -28.64
N GLY A 338 -4.82 13.28 -28.69
CA GLY A 338 -5.19 14.63 -28.25
C GLY A 338 -5.09 14.86 -26.74
N THR A 339 -5.43 13.86 -25.94
CA THR A 339 -5.41 13.94 -24.46
C THR A 339 -4.31 13.09 -23.82
N ARG A 340 -3.48 12.44 -24.64
CA ARG A 340 -2.49 11.44 -24.18
C ARG A 340 -1.61 11.93 -23.04
N ARG A 341 -1.15 13.18 -23.10
CA ARG A 341 -0.27 13.74 -22.07
C ARG A 341 -0.97 13.91 -20.73
N ALA A 342 -2.20 14.38 -20.72
CA ALA A 342 -3.00 14.47 -19.50
C ALA A 342 -3.27 13.07 -18.93
N ASP A 343 -3.61 12.12 -19.80
CA ASP A 343 -3.95 10.75 -19.40
C ASP A 343 -2.78 10.03 -18.76
N LEU A 344 -1.60 10.06 -19.41
CA LEU A 344 -0.38 9.48 -18.89
C LEU A 344 0.10 10.20 -17.61
N PHE A 345 -0.12 11.51 -17.49
CA PHE A 345 0.19 12.27 -16.28
C PHE A 345 -0.63 11.81 -15.07
N LEU A 346 -1.94 11.60 -15.24
CA LEU A 346 -2.78 11.07 -14.15
C LEU A 346 -2.45 9.60 -13.84
N LEU A 347 -2.21 8.78 -14.87
CA LEU A 347 -1.84 7.37 -14.70
C LEU A 347 -0.48 7.19 -14.02
N ALA A 348 0.49 8.08 -14.26
CA ALA A 348 1.81 8.05 -13.63
C ALA A 348 1.76 8.25 -12.11
N TRP A 349 0.66 8.80 -11.59
CA TRP A 349 0.39 8.87 -10.16
C TRP A 349 -0.37 7.64 -9.66
N VAL A 350 -1.51 7.35 -10.29
CA VAL A 350 -2.44 6.33 -9.78
C VAL A 350 -1.84 4.93 -9.88
N VAL A 351 -1.23 4.55 -11.01
CA VAL A 351 -0.78 3.17 -11.23
C VAL A 351 0.47 2.85 -10.40
N PRO A 352 1.59 3.60 -10.47
CA PRO A 352 2.75 3.33 -9.64
C PRO A 352 2.46 3.55 -8.15
N GLY A 353 1.65 4.55 -7.81
CA GLY A 353 1.23 4.82 -6.44
C GLY A 353 0.46 3.66 -5.85
N PHE A 354 -0.52 3.12 -6.57
CA PHE A 354 -1.29 1.97 -6.10
C PHE A 354 -0.42 0.71 -5.98
N ILE A 355 0.40 0.39 -6.98
CA ILE A 355 1.33 -0.76 -6.92
C ILE A 355 2.28 -0.64 -5.73
N PHE A 356 2.79 0.57 -5.45
CA PHE A 356 3.65 0.82 -4.30
C PHE A 356 2.91 0.59 -2.97
N LEU A 357 1.67 1.07 -2.84
CA LEU A 357 0.87 0.85 -1.63
C LEU A 357 0.53 -0.62 -1.42
N GLU A 358 0.26 -1.37 -2.48
CA GLU A 358 -0.02 -2.82 -2.42
C GLU A 358 1.24 -3.67 -2.21
N SER A 359 2.42 -3.07 -2.13
CA SER A 359 3.64 -3.75 -1.65
C SER A 359 3.70 -3.86 -0.11
N PHE A 360 2.75 -3.22 0.59
CA PHE A 360 2.61 -3.29 2.04
C PHE A 360 1.57 -4.34 2.42
N GLU A 361 1.79 -5.01 3.55
CA GLU A 361 0.80 -5.94 4.12
C GLU A 361 -0.34 -5.22 4.85
N VAL A 362 -0.11 -3.99 5.30
CA VAL A 362 -1.13 -3.17 5.98
C VAL A 362 -1.87 -2.30 4.98
N HIS A 363 -3.19 -2.48 4.94
CA HIS A 363 -4.07 -1.93 3.90
C HIS A 363 -5.03 -0.86 4.45
N PHE A 364 -4.50 0.19 5.10
CA PHE A 364 -5.36 1.27 5.60
C PHE A 364 -6.04 2.01 4.45
N LEU A 365 -7.34 2.27 4.57
CA LEU A 365 -8.10 3.00 3.54
C LEU A 365 -7.52 4.41 3.27
N ARG A 366 -7.03 5.08 4.32
CA ARG A 366 -6.35 6.40 4.23
C ARG A 366 -5.10 6.40 3.35
N TYR A 367 -4.48 5.26 3.06
CA TYR A 367 -3.33 5.20 2.14
C TYR A 367 -3.72 5.46 0.69
N VAL A 368 -4.92 5.04 0.28
CA VAL A 368 -5.42 5.27 -1.10
C VAL A 368 -6.13 6.61 -1.25
N PHE A 369 -6.49 7.27 -0.14
CA PHE A 369 -7.14 8.58 -0.14
C PHE A 369 -6.47 9.62 -1.06
N PRO A 370 -5.12 9.77 -1.12
CA PRO A 370 -4.46 10.68 -2.05
C PRO A 370 -4.59 10.35 -3.54
N LEU A 371 -4.94 9.11 -3.89
CA LEU A 371 -5.18 8.68 -5.28
C LEU A 371 -6.61 9.02 -5.73
N MET A 372 -7.57 9.07 -4.80
CA MET A 372 -8.99 9.15 -5.11
C MET A 372 -9.41 10.42 -5.87
N PRO A 373 -8.93 11.64 -5.56
CA PRO A 373 -9.28 12.83 -6.35
C PRO A 373 -8.90 12.70 -7.83
N VAL A 374 -7.76 12.06 -8.12
CA VAL A 374 -7.30 11.82 -9.49
C VAL A 374 -8.16 10.76 -10.17
N MET A 375 -8.50 9.67 -9.46
CA MET A 375 -9.43 8.66 -9.95
C MET A 375 -10.83 9.23 -10.22
N ILE A 376 -11.31 10.18 -9.40
CA ILE A 376 -12.57 10.89 -9.60
C ILE A 376 -12.52 11.77 -10.86
N ILE A 377 -11.40 12.44 -11.14
CA ILE A 377 -11.21 13.20 -12.40
C ILE A 377 -11.29 12.24 -13.61
N MET A 378 -10.58 11.11 -13.55
CA MET A 378 -10.58 10.08 -14.59
C MET A 378 -11.99 9.48 -14.79
N GLY A 379 -12.69 9.18 -13.70
CA GLY A 379 -14.07 8.68 -13.72
C GLY A 379 -15.08 9.67 -14.28
N SER A 380 -14.97 10.95 -13.88
CA SER A 380 -15.81 12.03 -14.40
C SER A 380 -15.63 12.22 -15.91
N ARG A 381 -14.38 12.09 -16.39
CA ARG A 381 -14.07 12.10 -17.81
C ARG A 381 -14.67 10.90 -18.52
N MET A 382 -14.54 9.69 -17.99
CA MET A 382 -15.12 8.48 -18.56
C MET A 382 -16.63 8.61 -18.73
N LEU A 383 -17.32 9.07 -17.68
CA LEU A 383 -18.76 9.30 -17.68
C LEU A 383 -19.20 10.31 -18.75
N LEU A 384 -18.52 11.45 -18.86
CA LEU A 384 -18.85 12.45 -19.90
C LEU A 384 -18.41 12.01 -21.31
N TRP A 385 -17.37 11.20 -21.42
CA TRP A 385 -16.99 10.57 -22.68
C TRP A 385 -18.07 9.61 -23.17
N MET A 386 -18.68 8.80 -22.29
CA MET A 386 -19.82 7.92 -22.66
C MET A 386 -21.00 8.71 -23.23
N VAL A 387 -21.26 9.91 -22.70
CA VAL A 387 -22.33 10.80 -23.20
C VAL A 387 -21.97 11.44 -24.54
N SER A 388 -20.70 11.79 -24.75
CA SER A 388 -20.24 12.56 -25.93
C SER A 388 -19.74 11.72 -27.11
N ALA A 389 -19.27 10.48 -26.87
CA ALA A 389 -18.80 9.56 -27.90
C ALA A 389 -19.93 9.12 -28.86
N TYR A 390 -21.20 9.29 -28.46
CA TYR A 390 -22.38 9.05 -29.28
C TYR A 390 -22.95 10.39 -29.83
N ARG A 391 -22.25 11.00 -30.80
CA ARG A 391 -22.88 11.97 -31.70
C ARG A 391 -23.31 11.23 -32.97
N PRO A 392 -24.60 11.23 -33.37
CA PRO A 392 -24.99 10.68 -34.66
C PRO A 392 -24.25 11.46 -35.76
N PRO A 393 -23.78 10.79 -36.83
CA PRO A 393 -23.17 11.48 -37.96
C PRO A 393 -24.15 12.51 -38.55
N PRO A 394 -23.67 13.62 -39.15
CA PRO A 394 -24.53 14.58 -39.81
C PRO A 394 -25.06 13.95 -41.10
N VAL A 395 -26.22 13.31 -41.02
CA VAL A 395 -26.88 12.71 -42.19
C VAL A 395 -27.94 13.66 -42.71
N HIS A 396 -27.54 14.54 -43.63
CA HIS A 396 -28.39 14.85 -44.77
C HIS A 396 -28.46 13.57 -45.61
N LEU A 397 -29.48 12.75 -45.38
CA LEU A 397 -30.20 11.89 -46.32
C LEU A 397 -30.99 10.82 -45.53
N VAL A 398 -32.29 11.08 -45.43
CA VAL A 398 -33.36 10.15 -45.81
C VAL A 398 -33.71 8.96 -44.87
N TRP A 399 -35.01 8.92 -44.56
CA TRP A 399 -35.88 7.95 -43.86
C TRP A 399 -35.95 7.95 -42.31
N ARG A 400 -37.02 8.60 -41.85
CA ARG A 400 -37.87 8.20 -40.71
C ARG A 400 -38.18 6.71 -40.79
N GLU A 401 -37.76 5.96 -39.78
CA GLU A 401 -38.62 5.15 -38.90
C GLU A 401 -37.79 4.67 -37.71
N ALA A 402 -38.46 4.42 -36.58
CA ALA A 402 -37.90 4.36 -35.22
C ALA A 402 -36.59 3.57 -35.10
N GLY A 403 -35.50 4.26 -34.72
CA GLY A 403 -34.16 3.67 -34.64
C GLY A 403 -33.58 3.66 -33.22
N PRO A 404 -32.84 2.61 -32.81
CA PRO A 404 -32.15 2.49 -31.50
C PRO A 404 -31.10 3.60 -31.21
N ALA A 405 -30.91 4.54 -32.14
CA ALA A 405 -30.00 5.69 -32.04
C ALA A 405 -30.39 6.76 -30.98
N ARG A 406 -31.60 6.71 -30.40
CA ARG A 406 -32.00 7.60 -29.27
C ARG A 406 -31.89 6.97 -27.89
N PHE A 407 -31.78 5.64 -27.79
CA PHE A 407 -31.81 4.93 -26.50
C PHE A 407 -30.45 4.97 -25.77
N LEU A 408 -29.33 4.87 -26.50
CA LEU A 408 -27.99 4.82 -25.92
C LEU A 408 -27.52 6.12 -25.21
N PRO A 409 -27.74 7.34 -25.74
CA PRO A 409 -27.41 8.57 -25.01
C PRO A 409 -28.24 8.74 -23.74
N GLY A 410 -29.50 8.28 -23.77
CA GLY A 410 -30.38 8.25 -22.60
C GLY A 410 -29.84 7.35 -21.50
N ILE A 411 -29.30 6.18 -21.85
CA ILE A 411 -28.64 5.26 -20.90
C ILE A 411 -27.39 5.91 -20.31
N ALA A 412 -26.53 6.54 -21.13
CA ALA A 412 -25.32 7.19 -20.61
C ALA A 412 -25.65 8.33 -19.64
N ILE A 413 -26.63 9.18 -19.96
CA ILE A 413 -27.12 10.22 -19.04
C ILE A 413 -27.73 9.61 -17.78
N ALA A 414 -28.52 8.54 -17.92
CA ALA A 414 -29.10 7.83 -16.78
C ALA A 414 -28.02 7.27 -15.85
N VAL A 415 -26.92 6.74 -16.39
CA VAL A 415 -25.75 6.30 -15.60
C VAL A 415 -25.12 7.47 -14.85
N VAL A 416 -24.90 8.62 -15.49
CA VAL A 416 -24.36 9.81 -14.80
C VAL A 416 -25.28 10.26 -13.67
N VAL A 417 -26.58 10.36 -13.94
CA VAL A 417 -27.58 10.77 -12.94
C VAL A 417 -27.64 9.76 -11.80
N LEU A 418 -27.61 8.45 -12.09
CA LEU A 418 -27.60 7.40 -11.09
C LEU A 418 -26.38 7.50 -10.18
N VAL A 419 -25.17 7.67 -10.75
CA VAL A 419 -23.94 7.78 -9.97
C VAL A 419 -23.99 9.04 -9.10
N VAL A 420 -24.38 10.19 -9.64
CA VAL A 420 -24.52 11.44 -8.86
C VAL A 420 -25.55 11.31 -7.74
N ALA A 421 -26.74 10.77 -8.04
CA ALA A 421 -27.80 10.58 -7.06
C ALA A 421 -27.39 9.60 -5.97
N ALA A 422 -26.74 8.49 -6.34
CA ALA A 422 -26.25 7.51 -5.39
C ALA A 422 -25.12 8.07 -4.52
N THR A 423 -24.16 8.82 -5.07
CA THR A 423 -23.11 9.48 -4.27
C THR A 423 -23.73 10.49 -3.31
N GLY A 424 -24.72 11.28 -3.75
CA GLY A 424 -25.45 12.18 -2.87
C GLY A 424 -26.23 11.45 -1.77
N PHE A 425 -26.85 10.31 -2.09
CA PHE A 425 -27.56 9.47 -1.11
C PHE A 425 -26.60 8.93 -0.05
N TYR A 426 -25.46 8.38 -0.46
CA TYR A 426 -24.40 7.93 0.46
C TYR A 426 -23.91 9.08 1.33
N ALA A 427 -23.59 10.24 0.74
CA ALA A 427 -23.12 11.42 1.49
C ALA A 427 -24.09 11.79 2.60
N LEU A 428 -25.39 11.93 2.28
CA LEU A 428 -26.42 12.32 3.23
C LEU A 428 -26.73 11.24 4.27
N ALA A 429 -26.64 9.95 3.90
CA ALA A 429 -26.78 8.85 4.86
C ALA A 429 -25.65 8.84 5.89
N PHE A 430 -24.40 9.07 5.46
CA PHE A 430 -23.25 9.16 6.36
C PHE A 430 -23.25 10.44 7.20
N GLN A 431 -23.79 11.55 6.70
CA GLN A 431 -23.96 12.76 7.50
C GLN A 431 -24.81 12.54 8.76
N ARG A 432 -25.78 11.62 8.72
CA ARG A 432 -26.61 11.29 9.90
C ARG A 432 -25.79 10.74 11.06
N VAL A 433 -24.64 10.12 10.80
CA VAL A 433 -23.74 9.65 11.86
C VAL A 433 -23.31 10.80 12.77
N TYR A 434 -23.00 11.97 12.20
CA TYR A 434 -22.55 13.15 12.94
C TYR A 434 -23.70 13.99 13.52
N GLU A 435 -24.96 13.65 13.20
CA GLU A 435 -26.17 14.28 13.79
C GLU A 435 -26.67 13.53 15.02
N GLU A 436 -26.25 12.28 15.22
CA GLU A 436 -26.64 11.42 16.35
C GLU A 436 -25.54 11.38 17.41
N ASP A 437 -25.94 11.18 18.67
CA ASP A 437 -24.98 11.08 19.77
C ASP A 437 -24.07 9.87 19.60
N HIS A 438 -22.79 10.06 19.90
CA HIS A 438 -21.77 9.05 19.67
C HIS A 438 -22.11 7.74 20.44
N PRO A 439 -22.03 6.55 19.80
CA PRO A 439 -22.47 5.29 20.40
C PRO A 439 -21.85 4.99 21.77
N ALA A 440 -20.56 5.30 21.95
CA ALA A 440 -19.89 5.09 23.23
C ALA A 440 -20.42 6.02 24.33
N VAL A 441 -20.83 7.25 24.00
CA VAL A 441 -21.42 8.17 24.97
C VAL A 441 -22.82 7.69 25.34
N THR A 442 -23.66 7.36 24.37
CA THR A 442 -25.01 6.81 24.61
C THR A 442 -24.95 5.54 25.46
N ALA A 443 -23.96 4.67 25.22
CA ALA A 443 -23.72 3.50 26.05
C ALA A 443 -23.34 3.87 27.49
N SER A 444 -22.44 4.85 27.67
CA SER A 444 -22.05 5.31 28.99
C SER A 444 -23.21 5.92 29.79
N GLU A 445 -24.07 6.70 29.14
CA GLU A 445 -25.24 7.32 29.77
C GLU A 445 -26.25 6.25 30.19
N TRP A 446 -26.49 5.26 29.33
CA TRP A 446 -27.34 4.13 29.66
C TRP A 446 -26.80 3.33 30.84
N ILE A 447 -25.49 3.02 30.86
CA ILE A 447 -24.86 2.30 31.97
C ILE A 447 -25.02 3.11 33.26
N ASN A 448 -24.73 4.41 33.23
CA ASN A 448 -24.87 5.29 34.40
C ASN A 448 -26.30 5.47 34.91
N ALA A 449 -27.30 5.33 34.04
CA ALA A 449 -28.70 5.41 34.43
C ALA A 449 -29.27 4.08 34.97
N ASN A 450 -28.73 2.93 34.54
CA ASN A 450 -29.36 1.62 34.76
C ASN A 450 -28.53 0.63 35.59
N VAL A 451 -27.22 0.84 35.73
CA VAL A 451 -26.32 -0.06 36.44
C VAL A 451 -25.90 0.55 37.78
N PRO A 452 -26.01 -0.17 38.91
CA PRO A 452 -25.57 0.34 40.20
C PRO A 452 -24.07 0.68 40.22
N GLN A 453 -23.71 1.78 40.86
CA GLN A 453 -22.31 2.16 41.08
C GLN A 453 -21.54 1.08 41.84
N GLY A 454 -20.26 0.91 41.54
CA GLY A 454 -19.40 -0.13 42.11
C GLY A 454 -19.57 -1.53 41.49
N THR A 455 -20.52 -1.70 40.56
CA THR A 455 -20.68 -2.96 39.82
C THR A 455 -19.38 -3.32 39.07
N ALA A 456 -19.03 -4.61 39.07
CA ALA A 456 -17.87 -5.10 38.36
C ALA A 456 -18.17 -5.29 36.86
N ILE A 457 -17.32 -4.71 36.00
CA ILE A 457 -17.46 -4.71 34.54
C ILE A 457 -16.15 -5.20 33.93
N VAL A 458 -16.22 -6.17 33.02
CA VAL A 458 -15.10 -6.54 32.16
C VAL A 458 -15.16 -5.69 30.89
N SER A 459 -14.06 -5.02 30.54
CA SER A 459 -13.96 -4.20 29.33
C SER A 459 -13.03 -4.86 28.32
N ASP A 460 -13.54 -5.14 27.12
CA ASP A 460 -12.76 -5.68 26.00
C ASP A 460 -12.29 -4.53 25.10
N ASN A 461 -11.39 -3.71 25.61
CA ASN A 461 -10.90 -2.52 24.89
C ASN A 461 -9.38 -2.35 24.97
N HIS A 462 -8.64 -3.43 25.19
CA HIS A 462 -7.18 -3.39 25.14
C HIS A 462 -6.73 -3.00 23.73
N TRP A 463 -5.87 -1.95 23.61
CA TRP A 463 -5.51 -1.31 22.33
C TRP A 463 -6.68 -0.79 21.48
N ASP A 464 -7.78 -0.43 22.15
CA ASP A 464 -8.94 0.23 21.57
C ASP A 464 -9.31 1.46 22.41
N GLU A 465 -10.30 2.23 21.97
CA GLU A 465 -10.82 3.35 22.74
C GLU A 465 -11.74 2.88 23.89
N PHE A 466 -12.25 3.80 24.69
CA PHE A 466 -12.99 3.47 25.91
C PHE A 466 -14.42 4.01 25.89
N VAL A 467 -15.30 3.33 26.62
CA VAL A 467 -16.62 3.87 26.97
C VAL A 467 -16.41 4.91 28.08
N PRO A 468 -16.77 6.19 27.88
CA PRO A 468 -16.48 7.26 28.83
C PRO A 468 -17.27 7.12 30.15
N ASN A 469 -16.89 7.90 31.15
CA ASN A 469 -17.62 8.05 32.43
C ASN A 469 -17.92 6.74 33.20
N LEU A 470 -17.02 5.75 33.12
CA LEU A 470 -17.13 4.50 33.88
C LEU A 470 -16.29 4.46 35.18
N TYR A 471 -15.80 5.60 35.65
CA TYR A 471 -14.92 5.69 36.84
C TYR A 471 -15.61 5.33 38.16
N SER A 472 -16.95 5.29 38.20
CA SER A 472 -17.74 4.87 39.36
C SER A 472 -17.95 3.35 39.44
N TYR A 473 -17.41 2.58 38.49
CA TYR A 473 -17.51 1.12 38.41
C TYR A 473 -16.16 0.45 38.65
N ASN A 474 -16.19 -0.83 39.01
CA ASN A 474 -14.98 -1.65 39.08
C ASN A 474 -14.69 -2.25 37.70
N VAL A 475 -14.07 -1.46 36.82
CA VAL A 475 -13.76 -1.85 35.45
C VAL A 475 -12.41 -2.58 35.40
N TRP A 476 -12.40 -3.77 34.82
CA TRP A 476 -11.18 -4.52 34.50
C TRP A 476 -11.05 -4.69 33.00
N GLN A 477 -9.95 -4.20 32.42
CA GLN A 477 -9.66 -4.37 30.99
C GLN A 477 -9.07 -5.76 30.73
N PHE A 478 -9.67 -6.50 29.80
CA PHE A 478 -9.15 -7.79 29.36
C PHE A 478 -7.94 -7.60 28.42
N PRO A 479 -6.73 -8.10 28.77
CA PRO A 479 -5.55 -7.90 27.95
C PRO A 479 -5.49 -8.89 26.77
N VAL A 480 -6.36 -8.70 25.76
CA VAL A 480 -6.50 -9.64 24.63
C VAL A 480 -5.17 -9.92 23.91
N TYR A 481 -4.43 -8.86 23.55
CA TYR A 481 -3.19 -8.93 22.76
C TYR A 481 -1.94 -9.41 23.50
N ASP A 482 -2.04 -9.63 24.83
CA ASP A 482 -0.96 -10.26 25.59
C ASP A 482 -0.85 -11.75 25.24
N PRO A 483 0.32 -12.39 25.47
CA PRO A 483 0.50 -13.82 25.22
C PRO A 483 -0.66 -14.67 25.75
N ASP A 484 -1.18 -15.56 24.90
CA ASP A 484 -2.40 -16.30 25.19
C ASP A 484 -2.14 -17.50 26.10
N THR A 485 -2.04 -17.24 27.41
CA THR A 485 -1.66 -18.24 28.43
C THR A 485 -2.85 -18.77 29.23
N LEU A 486 -2.69 -19.95 29.82
CA LEU A 486 -3.67 -20.52 30.76
C LEU A 486 -3.87 -19.65 32.00
N GLU A 487 -2.85 -18.92 32.44
CA GLU A 487 -2.94 -17.98 33.55
C GLU A 487 -3.84 -16.79 33.19
N LYS A 488 -3.67 -16.20 32.00
CA LYS A 488 -4.57 -15.17 31.47
C LYS A 488 -6.02 -15.63 31.48
N MET A 489 -6.28 -16.87 31.03
CA MET A 489 -7.62 -17.46 31.03
C MET A 489 -8.17 -17.75 32.43
N ASN A 490 -7.33 -18.13 33.39
CA ASN A 490 -7.75 -18.29 34.79
C ASN A 490 -8.20 -16.95 35.38
N THR A 491 -7.44 -15.89 35.14
CA THR A 491 -7.79 -14.54 35.58
C THR A 491 -9.08 -14.06 34.92
N LEU A 492 -9.22 -14.26 33.61
CA LEU A 492 -10.45 -13.94 32.88
C LEU A 492 -11.65 -14.70 33.46
N ALA A 493 -11.50 -15.99 33.76
CA ALA A 493 -12.60 -16.78 34.34
C ALA A 493 -13.07 -16.21 35.69
N GLY A 494 -12.14 -15.84 36.58
CA GLY A 494 -12.48 -15.21 37.87
C GLY A 494 -13.14 -13.85 37.70
N LYS A 495 -12.68 -13.05 36.73
CA LYS A 495 -13.27 -11.74 36.40
C LYS A 495 -14.66 -11.87 35.79
N LEU A 496 -14.88 -12.81 34.88
CA LEU A 496 -16.20 -13.10 34.29
C LEU A 496 -17.19 -13.68 35.32
N ALA A 497 -16.72 -14.50 36.27
CA ALA A 497 -17.59 -15.04 37.31
C ALA A 497 -18.08 -13.98 38.32
N SER A 498 -17.27 -12.94 38.54
CA SER A 498 -17.54 -11.88 39.51
C SER A 498 -18.11 -10.59 38.90
N SER A 499 -18.17 -10.50 37.57
CA SER A 499 -18.73 -9.33 36.86
C SER A 499 -20.19 -9.57 36.46
N GLU A 500 -20.91 -8.46 36.39
CA GLU A 500 -22.30 -8.43 35.93
C GLU A 500 -22.39 -8.11 34.43
N TYR A 501 -21.40 -7.37 33.91
CA TYR A 501 -21.40 -6.92 32.52
C TYR A 501 -20.04 -7.10 31.84
N VAL A 502 -20.08 -7.40 30.55
CA VAL A 502 -18.95 -7.28 29.62
C VAL A 502 -19.27 -6.19 28.60
N VAL A 503 -18.37 -5.23 28.43
CA VAL A 503 -18.54 -4.12 27.49
C VAL A 503 -17.44 -4.12 26.43
N PHE A 504 -17.84 -3.90 25.20
CA PHE A 504 -16.97 -3.75 24.03
C PHE A 504 -17.12 -2.34 23.50
N TYR A 505 -16.02 -1.61 23.28
CA TYR A 505 -16.09 -0.31 22.63
C TYR A 505 -16.34 -0.46 21.12
N SER A 506 -15.58 -1.32 20.44
CA SER A 506 -15.71 -1.55 19.00
C SER A 506 -15.58 -3.02 18.62
N SER A 507 -15.55 -3.28 17.31
CA SER A 507 -15.28 -4.61 16.76
C SER A 507 -13.80 -5.02 16.76
N ARG A 508 -12.87 -4.09 16.97
CA ARG A 508 -11.43 -4.31 16.77
C ARG A 508 -10.89 -5.53 17.52
N PRO A 509 -11.11 -5.72 18.84
CA PRO A 509 -10.45 -6.78 19.59
C PRO A 509 -10.81 -8.19 19.07
N TYR A 510 -12.10 -8.49 18.96
CA TYR A 510 -12.55 -9.81 18.50
C TYR A 510 -12.33 -10.01 16.99
N ALA A 511 -12.48 -8.98 16.16
CA ALA A 511 -12.28 -9.10 14.72
C ALA A 511 -10.81 -9.33 14.37
N SER A 512 -9.89 -8.69 15.09
CA SER A 512 -8.45 -8.88 14.89
C SER A 512 -7.94 -10.19 15.50
N ALA A 513 -8.37 -10.57 16.72
CA ALA A 513 -7.98 -11.85 17.32
C ALA A 513 -8.36 -13.04 16.42
N ALA A 514 -9.52 -12.97 15.75
CA ALA A 514 -9.98 -13.97 14.79
C ALA A 514 -9.10 -14.10 13.54
N ARG A 515 -8.26 -13.10 13.22
CA ARG A 515 -7.30 -13.16 12.10
C ARG A 515 -6.01 -13.91 12.45
N ALA A 516 -5.72 -14.12 13.73
CA ALA A 516 -4.53 -14.83 14.18
C ALA A 516 -4.89 -15.93 15.20
N PRO A 517 -5.64 -16.98 14.79
CA PRO A 517 -6.08 -18.05 15.69
C PRO A 517 -4.92 -18.80 16.34
N ASP A 518 -3.79 -18.95 15.64
CA ASP A 518 -2.57 -19.58 16.18
C ASP A 518 -1.94 -18.76 17.31
N ARG A 519 -2.06 -17.43 17.25
CA ARG A 519 -1.52 -16.52 18.28
C ARG A 519 -2.49 -16.34 19.45
N PHE A 520 -3.79 -16.45 19.20
CA PHE A 520 -4.86 -16.19 20.18
C PHE A 520 -5.88 -17.35 20.28
N PRO A 521 -5.46 -18.61 20.49
CA PRO A 521 -6.36 -19.76 20.47
C PRO A 521 -7.41 -19.72 21.59
N PHE A 522 -7.01 -19.37 22.82
CA PHE A 522 -7.92 -19.27 23.96
C PHE A 522 -8.78 -18.00 23.91
N SER A 523 -8.22 -16.88 23.46
CA SER A 523 -8.98 -15.63 23.33
C SER A 523 -10.05 -15.75 22.23
N ASN A 524 -9.77 -16.45 21.13
CA ASN A 524 -10.81 -16.78 20.14
C ASN A 524 -11.89 -17.69 20.72
N ARG A 525 -11.51 -18.68 21.54
CA ARG A 525 -12.49 -19.52 22.24
C ARG A 525 -13.36 -18.72 23.20
N TYR A 526 -12.77 -17.76 23.91
CA TYR A 526 -13.51 -16.81 24.75
C TYR A 526 -14.57 -16.07 23.93
N TYR A 527 -14.21 -15.49 22.78
CA TYR A 527 -15.17 -14.77 21.94
C TYR A 527 -16.26 -15.68 21.39
N GLN A 528 -15.93 -16.87 20.89
CA GLN A 528 -16.93 -17.86 20.44
C GLN A 528 -17.92 -18.17 21.56
N SER A 529 -17.40 -18.50 22.76
CA SER A 529 -18.22 -18.91 23.90
C SER A 529 -19.04 -17.76 24.51
N LEU A 530 -18.58 -16.51 24.32
CA LEU A 530 -19.31 -15.33 24.74
C LEU A 530 -20.48 -15.04 23.80
N PHE A 531 -20.23 -15.09 22.49
CA PHE A 531 -21.21 -14.75 21.46
C PHE A 531 -22.27 -15.84 21.26
N ASP A 532 -21.92 -17.12 21.48
CA ASP A 532 -22.88 -18.25 21.52
C ASP A 532 -23.66 -18.34 22.85
N GLY A 533 -23.30 -17.52 23.84
CA GLY A 533 -23.93 -17.45 25.17
C GLY A 533 -23.56 -18.58 26.13
N SER A 534 -22.65 -19.49 25.76
CA SER A 534 -22.23 -20.62 26.60
C SER A 534 -21.48 -20.20 27.87
N LEU A 535 -20.87 -19.00 27.89
CA LEU A 535 -20.29 -18.39 29.10
C LEU A 535 -21.34 -17.83 30.08
N GLY A 536 -22.64 -17.93 29.77
CA GLY A 536 -23.71 -17.45 30.63
C GLY A 536 -24.05 -15.97 30.47
N TYR A 537 -23.40 -15.29 29.53
CA TYR A 537 -23.65 -13.91 29.15
C TYR A 537 -24.59 -13.85 27.95
N ARG A 538 -25.47 -12.85 27.93
CA ARG A 538 -26.35 -12.56 26.78
C ARG A 538 -26.22 -11.11 26.37
N LEU A 539 -26.35 -10.81 25.09
CA LEU A 539 -26.32 -9.43 24.61
C LEU A 539 -27.55 -8.68 25.16
N GLU A 540 -27.32 -7.74 26.07
CA GLU A 540 -28.37 -6.90 26.63
C GLU A 540 -28.75 -5.82 25.62
N ARG A 541 -27.73 -5.16 25.06
CA ARG A 541 -27.90 -4.04 24.14
C ARG A 541 -26.72 -3.87 23.20
N SER A 542 -26.99 -3.35 22.00
CA SER A 542 -25.98 -2.84 21.08
C SER A 542 -26.27 -1.36 20.84
N PHE A 543 -25.23 -0.53 20.85
CA PHE A 543 -25.30 0.88 20.50
C PHE A 543 -24.46 1.10 19.25
N THR A 544 -25.08 1.63 18.19
CA THR A 544 -24.39 1.90 16.93
C THR A 544 -25.20 2.86 16.06
N ASN A 545 -24.51 3.75 15.35
CA ASN A 545 -25.14 4.72 14.46
C ASN A 545 -24.83 4.33 13.01
N TYR A 546 -25.63 3.44 12.42
CA TYR A 546 -25.46 3.11 11.02
C TYR A 546 -25.83 4.29 10.10
N PRO A 547 -25.07 4.52 9.02
CA PRO A 547 -25.46 5.45 7.97
C PRO A 547 -26.88 5.12 7.46
N LYS A 548 -27.81 6.06 7.60
CA LYS A 548 -29.23 5.84 7.26
C LYS A 548 -29.86 7.05 6.59
N LEU A 549 -30.71 6.80 5.59
CA LEU A 549 -31.48 7.85 4.92
C LEU A 549 -32.80 7.29 4.38
N PHE A 550 -33.91 7.99 4.60
CA PHE A 550 -35.25 7.60 4.13
C PHE A 550 -35.63 6.14 4.44
N GLY A 551 -35.25 5.62 5.61
CA GLY A 551 -35.55 4.26 6.05
C GLY A 551 -34.66 3.16 5.46
N VAL A 552 -33.61 3.51 4.70
CA VAL A 552 -32.56 2.60 4.23
C VAL A 552 -31.32 2.77 5.11
N SER A 553 -30.84 1.69 5.71
CA SER A 553 -29.62 1.65 6.54
C SER A 553 -28.53 0.79 5.90
N PHE A 554 -27.30 1.29 5.92
CA PHE A 554 -26.10 0.57 5.47
C PHE A 554 -25.36 -0.02 6.67
N ARG A 555 -25.25 -1.35 6.72
CA ARG A 555 -24.63 -2.07 7.84
C ARG A 555 -23.36 -2.77 7.44
N ASP A 556 -22.38 -2.78 8.34
CA ASP A 556 -21.19 -3.60 8.27
C ASP A 556 -21.37 -4.93 9.03
N ASP A 557 -20.51 -5.91 8.76
CA ASP A 557 -20.55 -7.23 9.39
C ASP A 557 -19.18 -7.71 9.91
N ALA A 558 -18.70 -7.08 10.98
CA ALA A 558 -17.47 -7.50 11.66
C ALA A 558 -17.62 -8.83 12.43
N ILE A 559 -18.80 -9.13 12.98
CA ILE A 559 -19.07 -10.37 13.73
C ILE A 559 -19.01 -11.58 12.79
N GLY A 560 -19.69 -11.50 11.63
CA GLY A 560 -19.63 -12.54 10.61
C GLY A 560 -18.23 -12.68 10.02
N ARG A 561 -17.49 -11.58 9.84
CA ARG A 561 -16.08 -11.60 9.41
C ARG A 561 -15.18 -12.37 10.38
N ALA A 562 -15.45 -12.28 11.68
CA ALA A 562 -14.74 -12.97 12.75
C ALA A 562 -15.17 -14.45 12.92
N GLY A 563 -16.17 -14.92 12.19
CA GLY A 563 -16.71 -16.28 12.32
C GLY A 563 -17.46 -16.52 13.62
N LEU A 564 -18.01 -15.45 14.22
CA LEU A 564 -18.77 -15.51 15.46
C LEU A 564 -20.28 -15.63 15.17
N GLU A 565 -21.01 -16.28 16.07
CA GLU A 565 -22.47 -16.30 16.03
C GLU A 565 -23.02 -14.89 16.31
N GLN A 566 -24.06 -14.48 15.59
CA GLN A 566 -24.70 -13.17 15.78
C GLN A 566 -25.66 -13.24 16.98
N PRO A 567 -25.35 -12.61 18.12
CA PRO A 567 -26.21 -12.67 19.29
C PRO A 567 -27.46 -11.81 19.07
N GLU A 568 -28.64 -12.35 19.38
CA GLU A 568 -29.87 -11.55 19.42
C GLU A 568 -29.91 -10.68 20.68
N PRO A 569 -30.04 -9.35 20.56
CA PRO A 569 -30.13 -8.48 21.73
C PRO A 569 -31.44 -8.72 22.50
N LEU A 570 -31.38 -8.73 23.84
CA LEU A 570 -32.56 -8.85 24.69
C LEU A 570 -33.56 -7.72 24.46
N ASN A 571 -33.06 -6.53 24.12
CA ASN A 571 -33.85 -5.36 23.75
C ASN A 571 -33.41 -4.85 22.36
N PRO A 572 -34.01 -5.35 21.26
CA PRO A 572 -33.66 -4.93 19.91
C PRO A 572 -34.05 -3.46 19.68
N GLU A 573 -33.15 -2.70 19.05
CA GLU A 573 -33.46 -1.35 18.57
C GLU A 573 -34.40 -1.38 17.35
N GLU A 574 -35.09 -0.27 17.09
CA GLU A 574 -35.97 -0.12 15.92
C GLU A 574 -35.19 -0.38 14.62
N SER A 575 -35.67 -1.34 13.84
CA SER A 575 -35.07 -1.69 12.56
C SER A 575 -35.48 -0.68 11.48
N SER A 576 -34.53 -0.30 10.63
CA SER A 576 -34.84 0.45 9.42
C SER A 576 -35.68 -0.40 8.47
N ALA A 577 -36.60 0.24 7.73
CA ALA A 577 -37.49 -0.45 6.79
C ALA A 577 -36.74 -1.31 5.76
N ILE A 578 -35.56 -0.86 5.33
CA ILE A 578 -34.64 -1.60 4.46
C ILE A 578 -33.24 -1.58 5.09
N THR A 579 -32.62 -2.75 5.22
CA THR A 579 -31.26 -2.91 5.72
C THR A 579 -30.39 -3.55 4.64
N LEU A 580 -29.31 -2.87 4.25
CA LEU A 580 -28.33 -3.35 3.28
C LEU A 580 -27.04 -3.72 4.02
N ASN A 581 -26.73 -5.02 4.09
CA ASN A 581 -25.43 -5.49 4.57
C ASN A 581 -24.39 -5.33 3.46
N LEU A 582 -23.38 -4.50 3.70
CA LEU A 582 -22.31 -4.18 2.75
C LEU A 582 -21.03 -5.01 2.99
N GLY A 583 -21.06 -5.96 3.93
CA GLY A 583 -19.94 -6.80 4.33
C GLY A 583 -19.04 -6.12 5.37
N TYR A 584 -17.78 -6.55 5.45
CA TYR A 584 -16.84 -6.01 6.43
C TYR A 584 -16.42 -4.57 6.09
N ALA A 585 -16.53 -3.67 7.08
CA ALA A 585 -15.89 -2.37 7.08
C ALA A 585 -14.57 -2.46 7.85
N ASP A 586 -13.48 -1.95 7.26
CA ASP A 586 -12.22 -1.80 7.97
C ASP A 586 -12.42 -0.99 9.26
N ASP A 587 -11.72 -1.34 10.32
CA ASP A 587 -11.85 -0.66 11.61
C ASP A 587 -11.56 0.86 11.51
N ASN A 588 -10.71 1.30 10.57
CA ASN A 588 -10.43 2.71 10.36
C ASN A 588 -11.58 3.47 9.66
N VAL A 589 -12.61 2.76 9.20
CA VAL A 589 -13.83 3.34 8.61
C VAL A 589 -14.90 3.57 9.66
N VAL A 590 -15.02 2.70 10.66
CA VAL A 590 -16.16 2.72 11.61
C VAL A 590 -15.75 2.87 13.07
N GLY A 591 -14.51 2.54 13.43
CA GLY A 591 -14.07 2.37 14.82
C GLY A 591 -14.00 3.64 15.66
N TYR A 592 -14.11 4.83 15.06
CA TYR A 592 -13.95 6.10 15.79
C TYR A 592 -15.17 7.01 15.78
N ASP A 593 -15.90 7.11 14.67
CA ASP A 593 -17.06 8.01 14.54
C ASP A 593 -18.40 7.32 14.80
N HIS A 594 -18.49 6.03 14.51
CA HIS A 594 -19.69 5.23 14.78
C HIS A 594 -19.36 3.78 15.13
N PRO A 595 -18.58 3.55 16.21
CA PRO A 595 -18.23 2.20 16.63
C PRO A 595 -19.48 1.42 17.04
N ARG A 596 -19.37 0.09 16.99
CA ARG A 596 -20.39 -0.81 17.52
C ARG A 596 -20.06 -1.17 18.96
N VAL A 597 -20.72 -0.50 19.90
CA VAL A 597 -20.59 -0.81 21.33
C VAL A 597 -21.53 -1.96 21.68
N LEU A 598 -21.00 -3.02 22.30
CA LEU A 598 -21.78 -4.17 22.73
C LEU A 598 -21.76 -4.26 24.26
N LEU A 599 -22.93 -4.47 24.86
CA LEU A 599 -23.08 -4.68 26.29
C LEU A 599 -23.72 -6.05 26.54
N PHE A 600 -22.93 -6.97 27.09
CA PHE A 600 -23.40 -8.29 27.51
C PHE A 600 -23.68 -8.28 29.01
N LYS A 601 -24.78 -8.93 29.41
CA LYS A 601 -25.19 -9.09 30.80
C LYS A 601 -25.04 -10.54 31.23
N ASN A 602 -24.46 -10.75 32.41
CA ASN A 602 -24.37 -12.05 33.05
C ASN A 602 -25.78 -12.51 33.46
N SER A 603 -26.33 -13.49 32.74
CA SER A 603 -27.70 -13.97 32.96
C SER A 603 -27.72 -15.30 33.72
N ALA A 604 -26.66 -16.11 33.59
CA ALA A 604 -26.60 -17.44 34.20
C ALA A 604 -25.77 -17.49 35.49
N HIS A 605 -24.95 -16.47 35.77
CA HIS A 605 -24.05 -16.41 36.94
C HIS A 605 -23.26 -17.71 37.14
N LEU A 606 -22.62 -18.18 36.07
CA LEU A 606 -21.83 -19.42 36.11
C LEU A 606 -20.66 -19.29 37.09
N SER A 607 -20.33 -20.39 37.77
CA SER A 607 -19.19 -20.42 38.68
C SER A 607 -17.87 -20.31 37.91
N GLU A 608 -16.85 -19.73 38.56
CA GLU A 608 -15.49 -19.61 37.99
C GLU A 608 -14.95 -20.96 37.49
N ALA A 609 -15.25 -22.06 38.20
CA ALA A 609 -14.83 -23.40 37.80
C ALA A 609 -15.40 -23.82 36.43
N VAL A 610 -16.67 -23.50 36.16
CA VAL A 610 -17.33 -23.83 34.88
C VAL A 610 -16.75 -22.99 33.76
N ILE A 611 -16.65 -21.67 33.95
CA ILE A 611 -16.08 -20.73 32.97
C ILE A 611 -14.64 -21.13 32.63
N ARG A 612 -13.83 -21.46 33.65
CA ARG A 612 -12.44 -21.89 33.48
C ARG A 612 -12.31 -23.14 32.61
N VAL A 613 -13.21 -24.11 32.74
CA VAL A 613 -13.22 -25.31 31.89
C VAL A 613 -13.56 -24.92 30.46
N GLN A 614 -14.60 -24.11 30.25
CA GLN A 614 -15.03 -23.68 28.91
C GLN A 614 -13.96 -22.91 28.15
N LEU A 615 -13.24 -22.00 28.81
CA LEU A 615 -12.15 -21.21 28.21
C LEU A 615 -10.91 -22.03 27.84
N LYS A 616 -10.71 -23.19 28.50
CA LYS A 616 -9.53 -24.05 28.27
C LYS A 616 -9.76 -25.14 27.22
N ILE A 617 -11.00 -25.39 26.83
CA ILE A 617 -11.33 -26.32 25.76
C ILE A 617 -11.02 -25.62 24.44
N ILE A 618 -9.81 -25.85 23.92
CA ILE A 618 -9.52 -25.55 22.53
C ILE A 618 -10.24 -26.64 21.73
N PRO A 619 -11.20 -26.30 20.84
CA PRO A 619 -11.71 -27.28 19.89
C PRO A 619 -10.48 -27.88 19.19
N GLN A 620 -10.42 -29.20 19.03
CA GLN A 620 -9.61 -29.76 17.95
C GLN A 620 -10.23 -29.22 16.66
N ALA A 621 -9.83 -28.01 16.27
CA ALA A 621 -10.23 -27.44 15.01
C ALA A 621 -9.56 -28.32 13.95
N ALA A 622 -10.40 -29.07 13.26
CA ALA A 622 -10.13 -29.47 11.90
C ALA A 622 -9.77 -28.20 11.11
N ASP A 623 -8.49 -27.99 10.86
CA ASP A 623 -8.06 -27.17 9.75
C ASP A 623 -6.68 -27.69 9.32
N ASP A 624 -6.64 -28.22 8.10
CA ASP A 624 -5.45 -28.49 7.28
C ASP A 624 -4.68 -27.20 6.93
N ARG A 625 -4.75 -26.17 7.78
CA ARG A 625 -3.88 -25.01 7.64
C ARG A 625 -2.54 -25.38 8.26
N PRO A 626 -1.44 -25.35 7.49
CA PRO A 626 -0.12 -25.44 8.10
C PRO A 626 -0.05 -24.37 9.17
N VAL A 627 0.20 -24.83 10.41
CA VAL A 627 0.65 -24.04 11.55
C VAL A 627 1.46 -22.86 11.02
N GLY A 628 1.04 -21.63 11.31
CA GLY A 628 1.69 -20.38 10.88
C GLY A 628 3.08 -20.19 11.49
N GLY A 629 3.97 -21.15 11.24
CA GLY A 629 5.38 -21.18 11.57
C GLY A 629 6.18 -21.55 10.32
N LEU A 630 7.49 -21.64 10.47
CA LEU A 630 8.43 -22.01 9.40
C LEU A 630 8.30 -23.49 8.97
N MET A 631 7.16 -24.13 9.22
CA MET A 631 6.88 -25.55 8.96
C MET A 631 6.22 -25.71 7.58
N LEU A 632 6.59 -26.77 6.86
CA LEU A 632 5.88 -27.20 5.66
C LEU A 632 4.46 -27.67 6.03
N SER A 633 3.53 -27.55 5.09
CA SER A 633 2.23 -28.23 5.21
C SER A 633 2.42 -29.75 5.25
N ALA A 634 1.43 -30.48 5.78
CA ALA A 634 1.51 -31.93 5.82
C ALA A 634 1.65 -32.51 4.40
N ASP A 635 0.88 -31.97 3.45
CA ASP A 635 0.92 -32.36 2.03
C ASP A 635 2.26 -32.01 1.38
N ASP A 636 2.80 -30.82 1.62
CA ASP A 636 4.12 -30.43 1.11
C ASP A 636 5.22 -31.29 1.74
N LEU A 637 5.14 -31.57 3.04
CA LEU A 637 6.12 -32.41 3.71
C LEU A 637 6.14 -33.82 3.13
N ILE A 638 4.96 -34.40 2.87
CA ILE A 638 4.81 -35.70 2.21
C ILE A 638 5.38 -35.62 0.78
N SER A 639 4.99 -34.62 -0.01
CA SER A 639 5.48 -34.42 -1.38
C SER A 639 7.01 -34.25 -1.45
N GLN A 640 7.60 -33.53 -0.49
CA GLN A 640 9.05 -33.34 -0.39
C GLN A 640 9.78 -34.64 0.00
N GLN A 641 9.14 -35.52 0.79
CA GLN A 641 9.68 -36.82 1.17
C GLN A 641 9.56 -37.86 0.04
N GLU A 642 8.45 -37.82 -0.71
CA GLU A 642 8.17 -38.72 -1.83
C GLU A 642 8.90 -38.31 -3.13
N GLY A 643 9.39 -37.07 -3.20
CA GLY A 643 10.04 -36.43 -4.34
C GLY A 643 11.34 -37.04 -4.90
N GLY A 644 11.64 -38.28 -4.50
CA GLY A 644 12.78 -39.05 -4.95
C GLY A 644 14.07 -38.76 -4.18
N THR A 645 15.09 -39.54 -4.50
CA THR A 645 16.43 -39.41 -3.95
C THR A 645 17.30 -38.56 -4.86
N PHE A 646 18.40 -38.05 -4.31
CA PHE A 646 19.37 -37.29 -5.09
C PHE A 646 19.96 -38.08 -6.26
N SER A 647 20.08 -39.40 -6.11
CA SER A 647 20.56 -40.32 -7.16
C SER A 647 19.58 -40.44 -8.33
N ASP A 648 18.29 -40.16 -8.12
CA ASP A 648 17.28 -40.15 -9.18
C ASP A 648 17.39 -38.88 -10.05
N ILE A 649 17.96 -37.80 -9.47
CA ILE A 649 18.16 -36.52 -10.13
C ILE A 649 19.52 -36.46 -10.83
N VAL A 650 20.56 -36.95 -10.15
CA VAL A 650 21.97 -36.86 -10.53
C VAL A 650 22.56 -38.25 -10.78
N ASP A 651 22.84 -38.54 -12.04
CA ASP A 651 23.60 -39.73 -12.44
C ASP A 651 25.10 -39.40 -12.47
N ARG A 652 25.87 -39.94 -11.54
CA ARG A 652 27.32 -39.68 -11.39
C ARG A 652 28.15 -40.20 -12.56
N ASP A 653 27.69 -41.24 -13.26
CA ASP A 653 28.42 -41.91 -14.34
C ASP A 653 28.06 -41.35 -15.72
N SER A 654 27.10 -40.43 -15.78
CA SER A 654 26.66 -39.74 -16.98
C SER A 654 27.78 -38.95 -17.68
N TRP A 655 27.66 -38.81 -19.00
CA TRP A 655 28.61 -38.05 -19.79
C TRP A 655 28.67 -36.57 -19.37
N THR A 656 27.57 -36.02 -18.84
CA THR A 656 27.52 -34.64 -18.35
C THR A 656 28.38 -34.46 -17.09
N ASN A 657 28.53 -35.47 -16.24
CA ASN A 657 29.48 -35.42 -15.12
C ASN A 657 30.93 -35.72 -15.54
N LYS A 658 31.14 -36.46 -16.64
CA LYS A 658 32.48 -36.65 -17.23
C LYS A 658 33.00 -35.38 -17.92
N PHE A 659 32.12 -34.63 -18.60
CA PHE A 659 32.44 -33.38 -19.30
C PHE A 659 31.53 -32.23 -18.86
N PRO A 660 31.60 -31.80 -17.58
CA PRO A 660 30.61 -30.89 -16.98
C PRO A 660 30.68 -29.48 -17.55
N VAL A 661 31.88 -29.00 -17.93
CA VAL A 661 32.04 -27.70 -18.59
C VAL A 661 31.29 -27.66 -19.93
N LEU A 662 31.41 -28.72 -20.73
CA LEU A 662 30.77 -28.80 -22.05
C LEU A 662 29.25 -28.91 -21.94
N ALA A 663 28.77 -29.80 -21.06
CA ALA A 663 27.33 -29.97 -20.83
C ALA A 663 26.67 -28.69 -20.30
N TRP A 664 27.35 -27.99 -19.39
CA TRP A 664 26.90 -26.70 -18.87
C TRP A 664 26.78 -25.63 -19.95
N LEU A 665 27.83 -25.47 -20.76
CA LEU A 665 27.83 -24.52 -21.87
C LEU A 665 26.73 -24.82 -22.89
N LEU A 666 26.51 -26.09 -23.23
CA LEU A 666 25.50 -26.49 -24.20
C LEU A 666 24.09 -26.09 -23.75
N VAL A 667 23.74 -26.29 -22.47
CA VAL A 667 22.42 -25.90 -21.95
C VAL A 667 22.26 -24.37 -21.92
N VAL A 668 23.29 -23.64 -21.46
CA VAL A 668 23.27 -22.18 -21.45
C VAL A 668 23.15 -21.63 -22.88
N GLU A 669 23.80 -22.26 -23.84
CA GLU A 669 23.77 -21.86 -25.25
C GLU A 669 22.42 -22.14 -25.91
N ILE A 670 21.80 -23.29 -25.63
CA ILE A 670 20.44 -23.58 -26.09
C ILE A 670 19.45 -22.53 -25.57
N ILE A 671 19.54 -22.16 -24.29
CA ILE A 671 18.67 -21.15 -23.69
C ILE A 671 18.90 -19.78 -24.34
N TYR A 672 20.17 -19.42 -24.58
CA TYR A 672 20.53 -18.19 -25.29
C TYR A 672 19.91 -18.13 -26.69
N LEU A 673 20.11 -19.16 -27.51
CA LEU A 673 19.57 -19.24 -28.87
C LEU A 673 18.04 -19.22 -28.88
N ALA A 674 17.41 -19.89 -27.91
CA ALA A 674 15.96 -19.90 -27.77
C ALA A 674 15.38 -18.53 -27.38
N ALA A 675 16.14 -17.66 -26.72
CA ALA A 675 15.71 -16.32 -26.32
C ALA A 675 16.09 -15.21 -27.32
N LEU A 676 17.08 -15.47 -28.19
CA LEU A 676 17.70 -14.46 -29.05
C LEU A 676 16.71 -13.69 -29.96
N PRO A 677 15.77 -14.32 -30.69
CA PRO A 677 14.83 -13.56 -31.51
C PRO A 677 13.89 -12.68 -30.69
N LEU A 678 13.48 -13.15 -29.51
CA LEU A 678 12.59 -12.40 -28.61
C LEU A 678 13.30 -11.19 -28.01
N THR A 679 14.57 -11.30 -27.61
CA THR A 679 15.32 -10.15 -27.10
C THR A 679 15.59 -9.14 -28.20
N MET A 680 15.87 -9.57 -29.43
CA MET A 680 15.97 -8.69 -30.61
C MET A 680 14.70 -7.90 -30.90
N PHE A 681 13.54 -8.47 -30.58
CA PHE A 681 12.27 -7.79 -30.68
C PHE A 681 12.04 -6.79 -29.53
N ILE A 682 12.28 -7.20 -28.28
CA ILE A 682 12.07 -6.36 -27.08
C ILE A 682 13.04 -5.18 -27.05
N PHE A 683 14.32 -5.44 -27.29
CA PHE A 683 15.40 -4.47 -27.24
C PHE A 683 15.71 -3.84 -28.60
N ARG A 684 14.75 -3.87 -29.53
CA ARG A 684 14.84 -3.23 -30.85
C ARG A 684 15.37 -1.78 -30.85
N PRO A 685 15.10 -0.93 -29.82
CA PRO A 685 15.67 0.42 -29.77
C PRO A 685 17.18 0.48 -29.46
N LEU A 686 17.78 -0.60 -28.97
CA LEU A 686 19.20 -0.66 -28.61
C LEU A 686 20.08 -1.00 -29.83
N PRO A 687 21.29 -0.42 -29.95
CA PRO A 687 22.23 -0.72 -31.03
C PRO A 687 22.57 -2.21 -31.21
N ASP A 688 22.70 -2.99 -30.13
CA ASP A 688 22.95 -4.44 -30.21
C ASP A 688 21.69 -5.28 -30.32
N ARG A 689 20.50 -4.64 -30.27
CA ARG A 689 19.18 -5.27 -30.16
C ARG A 689 19.12 -6.37 -29.10
N GLY A 690 19.88 -6.25 -28.01
CA GLY A 690 19.90 -7.27 -26.95
C GLY A 690 20.42 -8.64 -27.39
N ILE A 691 21.27 -8.73 -28.43
CA ILE A 691 21.99 -9.97 -28.79
C ILE A 691 22.76 -10.47 -27.58
N ILE A 692 23.57 -9.62 -26.95
CA ILE A 692 24.42 -10.04 -25.82
C ILE A 692 23.59 -10.26 -24.54
N LEU A 693 22.52 -9.49 -24.35
CA LEU A 693 21.57 -9.65 -23.23
C LEU A 693 20.73 -10.91 -23.32
N ALA A 694 20.61 -11.55 -24.49
CA ALA A 694 19.75 -12.71 -24.69
C ALA A 694 20.08 -13.87 -23.75
N ARG A 695 21.34 -14.05 -23.38
CA ARG A 695 21.76 -15.12 -22.47
C ARG A 695 21.25 -14.89 -21.05
N ILE A 696 21.38 -13.66 -20.55
CA ILE A 696 20.86 -13.26 -19.24
C ILE A 696 19.34 -13.38 -19.26
N PHE A 697 18.69 -12.73 -20.23
CA PHE A 697 17.23 -12.75 -20.34
C PHE A 697 16.68 -14.17 -20.44
N GLY A 698 17.27 -15.02 -21.28
CA GLY A 698 16.85 -16.41 -21.47
C GLY A 698 16.93 -17.23 -20.18
N LEU A 699 18.05 -17.15 -19.46
CA LEU A 699 18.22 -17.86 -18.18
C LEU A 699 17.17 -17.44 -17.16
N LEU A 700 16.90 -16.13 -17.02
CA LEU A 700 15.92 -15.62 -16.08
C LEU A 700 14.50 -15.97 -16.52
N ALA A 701 14.16 -15.82 -17.81
CA ALA A 701 12.81 -16.08 -18.33
C ALA A 701 12.43 -17.55 -18.25
N VAL A 702 13.32 -18.46 -18.68
CA VAL A 702 13.08 -19.91 -18.60
C VAL A 702 12.91 -20.35 -17.15
N SER A 703 13.79 -19.89 -16.25
CA SER A 703 13.71 -20.21 -14.83
C SER A 703 12.47 -19.59 -14.18
N TYR A 704 12.05 -18.39 -14.59
CA TYR A 704 10.86 -17.73 -14.06
C TYR A 704 9.57 -18.48 -14.42
N VAL A 705 9.43 -18.93 -15.67
CA VAL A 705 8.28 -19.72 -16.10
C VAL A 705 8.23 -21.05 -15.35
N ALA A 706 9.37 -21.71 -15.15
CA ALA A 706 9.43 -22.93 -14.34
C ALA A 706 9.07 -22.63 -12.87
N TRP A 707 9.66 -21.58 -12.29
CA TRP A 707 9.43 -21.18 -10.90
C TRP A 707 7.97 -20.86 -10.62
N ILE A 708 7.32 -20.03 -11.46
CA ILE A 708 5.92 -19.65 -11.25
C ILE A 708 4.98 -20.84 -11.42
N SER A 709 5.26 -21.74 -12.36
CA SER A 709 4.43 -22.94 -12.57
C SER A 709 4.49 -23.88 -11.36
N VAL A 710 5.66 -24.02 -10.74
CA VAL A 710 5.83 -24.82 -9.52
C VAL A 710 5.26 -24.10 -8.30
N SER A 711 5.52 -22.80 -8.15
CA SER A 711 5.06 -22.00 -7.01
C SER A 711 3.52 -21.87 -6.96
N LEU A 712 2.85 -21.96 -8.11
CA LEU A 712 1.38 -21.98 -8.19
C LEU A 712 0.79 -23.39 -8.01
N GLY A 713 1.63 -24.42 -7.81
CA GLY A 713 1.19 -25.81 -7.65
C GLY A 713 0.67 -26.46 -8.94
N TRP A 714 1.00 -25.93 -10.13
CA TRP A 714 0.56 -26.51 -11.41
C TRP A 714 1.37 -27.75 -11.80
N MET A 715 2.61 -27.84 -11.32
CA MET A 715 3.51 -28.99 -11.53
C MET A 715 4.62 -29.03 -10.50
N GLU A 716 5.22 -30.21 -10.34
CA GLU A 716 6.40 -30.39 -9.49
C GLU A 716 7.68 -29.89 -10.18
N PHE A 717 8.65 -29.46 -9.37
CA PHE A 717 9.95 -29.05 -9.84
C PHE A 717 10.73 -30.25 -10.40
N SER A 718 10.78 -30.30 -11.73
CA SER A 718 11.34 -31.40 -12.50
C SER A 718 12.03 -30.89 -13.76
N ARG A 719 12.68 -31.81 -14.52
CA ARG A 719 13.23 -31.47 -15.85
C ARG A 719 12.15 -30.95 -16.80
N THR A 720 10.94 -31.51 -16.69
CA THR A 720 9.79 -31.13 -17.50
C THR A 720 9.38 -29.67 -17.25
N ALA A 721 9.41 -29.20 -15.99
CA ALA A 721 9.12 -27.81 -15.67
C ALA A 721 10.12 -26.84 -16.34
N VAL A 722 11.41 -27.19 -16.37
CA VAL A 722 12.43 -26.40 -17.07
C VAL A 722 12.23 -26.43 -18.58
N TYR A 723 11.90 -27.59 -19.15
CA TYR A 723 11.60 -27.71 -20.58
C TYR A 723 10.33 -26.95 -20.99
N LEU A 724 9.32 -26.87 -20.12
CA LEU A 724 8.16 -26.00 -20.34
C LEU A 724 8.60 -24.53 -20.40
N GLY A 725 9.41 -24.08 -19.45
CA GLY A 725 9.96 -22.72 -19.47
C GLY A 725 10.71 -22.42 -20.77
N LEU A 726 11.54 -23.37 -21.22
CA LEU A 726 12.24 -23.28 -22.50
C LEU A 726 11.27 -23.25 -23.69
N ALA A 727 10.23 -24.08 -23.69
CA ALA A 727 9.24 -24.16 -24.76
C ALA A 727 8.41 -22.88 -24.88
N VAL A 728 8.02 -22.26 -23.75
CA VAL A 728 7.30 -20.98 -23.72
C VAL A 728 8.17 -19.87 -24.30
N VAL A 729 9.42 -19.75 -23.83
CA VAL A 729 10.37 -18.74 -24.34
C VAL A 729 10.65 -18.97 -25.82
N ALA A 730 10.90 -20.21 -26.24
CA ALA A 730 11.13 -20.56 -27.63
C ALA A 730 9.89 -20.28 -28.50
N GLY A 731 8.68 -20.56 -28.02
CA GLY A 731 7.43 -20.26 -28.72
C GLY A 731 7.22 -18.76 -28.94
N LEU A 732 7.48 -17.94 -27.92
CA LEU A 732 7.43 -16.49 -28.03
C LEU A 732 8.53 -15.95 -28.98
N SER A 733 9.74 -16.50 -28.91
CA SER A 733 10.82 -16.19 -29.84
C SER A 733 10.51 -16.56 -31.27
N LEU A 734 9.92 -17.73 -31.51
CA LEU A 734 9.48 -18.16 -32.85
C LEU A 734 8.36 -17.26 -33.39
N ALA A 735 7.41 -16.85 -32.54
CA ALA A 735 6.38 -15.89 -32.92
C ALA A 735 6.99 -14.52 -33.28
N ALA A 736 7.93 -14.01 -32.48
CA ALA A 736 8.65 -12.77 -32.78
C ALA A 736 9.44 -12.88 -34.09
N LEU A 737 10.14 -14.01 -34.30
CA LEU A 737 10.89 -14.31 -35.51
C LEU A 737 9.98 -14.39 -36.75
N ALA A 738 8.83 -15.04 -36.65
CA ALA A 738 7.86 -15.14 -37.75
C ALA A 738 7.24 -13.77 -38.11
N LEU A 739 6.89 -12.96 -37.10
CA LEU A 739 6.30 -11.63 -37.30
C LEU A 739 7.30 -10.59 -37.84
N LYS A 740 8.60 -10.81 -37.64
CA LYS A 740 9.69 -9.87 -38.00
C LYS A 740 10.86 -10.54 -38.72
N TRP A 741 10.57 -11.55 -39.55
CA TRP A 741 11.57 -12.40 -40.19
C TRP A 741 12.64 -11.62 -40.96
N GLU A 742 12.23 -10.77 -41.90
CA GLU A 742 13.16 -10.00 -42.75
C GLU A 742 14.05 -9.07 -41.92
N GLU A 743 13.49 -8.48 -40.87
CA GLU A 743 14.20 -7.53 -40.03
C GLU A 743 15.23 -8.21 -39.13
N ILE A 744 14.83 -9.28 -38.43
CA ILE A 744 15.72 -10.00 -37.51
C ILE A 744 16.84 -10.70 -38.29
N THR A 745 16.50 -11.38 -39.38
CA THR A 745 17.50 -12.06 -40.22
C THR A 745 18.40 -11.07 -40.96
N GLY A 746 17.87 -9.94 -41.42
CA GLY A 746 18.64 -8.85 -42.01
C GLY A 746 19.66 -8.27 -41.03
N PHE A 747 19.23 -7.96 -39.81
CA PHE A 747 20.10 -7.43 -38.77
C PHE A 747 21.21 -8.42 -38.38
N LEU A 748 20.88 -9.70 -38.20
CA LEU A 748 21.88 -10.74 -37.89
C LEU A 748 22.92 -10.89 -39.00
N LYS A 749 22.52 -10.82 -40.27
CA LYS A 749 23.46 -10.87 -41.41
C LYS A 749 24.41 -9.67 -41.43
N GLU A 750 23.91 -8.49 -41.08
CA GLU A 750 24.72 -7.26 -41.05
C GLU A 750 25.66 -7.21 -39.83
N HIS A 751 25.19 -7.70 -38.68
CA HIS A 751 25.88 -7.59 -37.38
C HIS A 751 26.42 -8.92 -36.84
N TRP A 752 26.62 -9.95 -37.69
CA TRP A 752 27.11 -11.27 -37.26
C TRP A 752 28.43 -11.23 -36.48
N ARG A 753 29.28 -10.22 -36.75
CA ARG A 753 30.53 -9.99 -36.01
C ARG A 753 30.28 -9.62 -34.55
N LEU A 754 29.21 -8.90 -34.25
CA LEU A 754 28.82 -8.54 -32.89
C LEU A 754 28.37 -9.77 -32.11
N LEU A 755 27.60 -10.65 -32.76
CA LEU A 755 27.21 -11.94 -32.18
C LEU A 755 28.44 -12.79 -31.87
N LEU A 756 29.34 -12.99 -32.84
CA LEU A 756 30.56 -13.77 -32.60
C LEU A 756 31.48 -13.16 -31.55
N PHE A 757 31.56 -11.82 -31.50
CA PHE A 757 32.34 -11.15 -30.47
C PHE A 757 31.72 -11.36 -29.08
N GLY A 758 30.40 -11.21 -28.95
CA GLY A 758 29.67 -11.47 -27.71
C GLY A 758 29.88 -12.91 -27.22
N GLU A 759 29.85 -13.88 -28.13
CA GLU A 759 30.14 -15.28 -27.85
C GLU A 759 31.59 -15.51 -27.41
N ALA A 760 32.55 -14.97 -28.16
CA ALA A 760 33.96 -15.09 -27.82
C ALA A 760 34.28 -14.43 -26.47
N LEU A 761 33.68 -13.28 -26.17
CA LEU A 761 33.84 -12.58 -24.89
C LEU A 761 33.25 -13.41 -23.74
N PHE A 762 32.05 -13.95 -23.91
CA PHE A 762 31.43 -14.82 -22.92
C PHE A 762 32.29 -16.05 -22.65
N LEU A 763 32.67 -16.79 -23.70
CA LEU A 763 33.48 -18.00 -23.58
C LEU A 763 34.84 -17.73 -22.99
N ALA A 764 35.53 -16.66 -23.39
CA ALA A 764 36.82 -16.29 -22.84
C ALA A 764 36.71 -15.96 -21.33
N ALA A 765 35.73 -15.15 -20.93
CA ALA A 765 35.51 -14.81 -19.53
C ALA A 765 35.14 -16.04 -18.70
N PHE A 766 34.25 -16.90 -19.22
CA PHE A 766 33.82 -18.12 -18.56
C PHE A 766 34.99 -19.09 -18.38
N LEU A 767 35.71 -19.42 -19.46
CA LEU A 767 36.81 -20.39 -19.42
C LEU A 767 37.99 -19.88 -18.58
N ALA A 768 38.31 -18.58 -18.65
CA ALA A 768 39.33 -18.00 -17.78
C ALA A 768 38.98 -18.15 -16.29
N PHE A 769 37.72 -17.93 -15.93
CA PHE A 769 37.29 -18.09 -14.54
C PHE A 769 37.12 -19.56 -14.14
N VAL A 770 36.77 -20.45 -15.07
CA VAL A 770 36.81 -21.91 -14.85
C VAL A 770 38.24 -22.36 -14.56
N LEU A 771 39.25 -21.87 -15.27
CA LEU A 771 40.66 -22.17 -14.97
C LEU A 771 41.07 -21.68 -13.58
N LEU A 772 40.58 -20.51 -13.17
CA LEU A 772 40.80 -20.00 -11.81
C LEU A 772 40.15 -20.90 -10.76
N ARG A 773 38.90 -21.35 -10.97
CA ARG A 773 38.23 -22.31 -10.10
C ARG A 773 38.88 -23.69 -10.14
N HIS A 774 39.46 -24.10 -11.26
CA HIS A 774 40.22 -25.34 -11.34
C HIS A 774 41.49 -25.28 -10.49
N ALA A 775 42.17 -24.12 -10.43
CA ALA A 775 43.34 -23.93 -9.58
C ALA A 775 43.00 -23.91 -8.07
N ASN A 776 41.79 -23.51 -7.70
CA ASN A 776 41.30 -23.58 -6.32
C ASN A 776 39.81 -23.97 -6.28
N PRO A 777 39.48 -25.26 -6.41
CA PRO A 777 38.09 -25.73 -6.48
C PRO A 777 37.43 -25.82 -5.11
N ASP A 778 38.20 -25.59 -4.04
CA ASP A 778 37.73 -25.82 -2.68
C ASP A 778 36.53 -24.91 -2.35
N LEU A 779 35.56 -25.51 -1.66
CA LEU A 779 34.34 -24.87 -1.16
C LEU A 779 34.43 -24.62 0.35
N TRP A 780 35.59 -24.90 0.95
CA TRP A 780 35.92 -24.62 2.34
C TRP A 780 37.24 -23.86 2.44
N HIS A 781 37.39 -23.02 3.48
CA HIS A 781 38.69 -22.40 3.80
C HIS A 781 39.00 -22.59 5.29
N PRO A 782 40.05 -23.36 5.64
CA PRO A 782 40.31 -23.78 7.03
C PRO A 782 40.43 -22.65 8.06
N PHE A 783 40.99 -21.48 7.68
CA PHE A 783 41.32 -20.41 8.62
C PHE A 783 40.35 -19.23 8.64
N ARG A 784 39.47 -19.11 7.64
CA ARG A 784 38.55 -17.97 7.52
C ARG A 784 37.11 -18.37 7.78
N GLY A 785 36.81 -19.67 7.79
CA GLY A 785 35.44 -20.14 7.64
C GLY A 785 34.80 -19.51 6.39
N GLY A 786 33.50 -19.69 6.22
CA GLY A 786 32.76 -18.98 5.18
C GLY A 786 31.37 -19.54 4.97
N GLU A 787 30.56 -18.81 4.21
CA GLU A 787 29.16 -19.14 3.93
C GLU A 787 28.99 -20.23 2.86
N LYS A 788 30.06 -20.61 2.16
CA LYS A 788 30.00 -21.59 1.04
C LYS A 788 29.34 -22.95 1.40
N PRO A 789 29.56 -23.56 2.58
CA PRO A 789 28.82 -24.76 2.96
C PRO A 789 27.31 -24.52 3.12
N MET A 790 26.93 -23.35 3.63
CA MET A 790 25.52 -22.93 3.70
C MET A 790 24.95 -22.74 2.30
N GLU A 791 25.65 -22.05 1.40
CA GLU A 791 25.22 -21.84 0.02
C GLU A 791 25.06 -23.16 -0.75
N LEU A 792 25.97 -24.12 -0.55
CA LEU A 792 25.88 -25.45 -1.14
C LEU A 792 24.70 -26.24 -0.55
N ALA A 793 24.43 -26.11 0.76
CA ALA A 793 23.27 -26.73 1.39
C ALA A 793 21.97 -26.18 0.82
N TYR A 794 21.84 -24.87 0.66
CA TYR A 794 20.69 -24.23 0.03
C TYR A 794 20.53 -24.63 -1.44
N LEU A 795 21.60 -24.60 -2.24
CA LEU A 795 21.55 -25.08 -3.62
C LEU A 795 21.07 -26.52 -3.70
N THR A 796 21.61 -27.40 -2.86
CA THR A 796 21.24 -28.82 -2.82
C THR A 796 19.78 -29.01 -2.39
N ALA A 797 19.31 -28.23 -1.41
CA ALA A 797 17.92 -28.25 -0.96
C ALA A 797 16.96 -27.83 -2.08
N VAL A 798 17.27 -26.74 -2.80
CA VAL A 798 16.48 -26.28 -3.95
C VAL A 798 16.52 -27.30 -5.10
N VAL A 799 17.68 -27.89 -5.40
CA VAL A 799 17.80 -28.94 -6.43
C VAL A 799 16.92 -30.13 -6.08
N ARG A 800 16.86 -30.54 -4.81
CA ARG A 800 16.10 -31.72 -4.38
C ARG A 800 14.61 -31.45 -4.22
N SER A 801 14.21 -30.22 -3.91
CA SER A 801 12.81 -29.90 -3.58
C SER A 801 11.87 -30.20 -4.75
N THR A 802 10.66 -30.70 -4.44
CA THR A 802 9.58 -30.97 -5.40
C THR A 802 8.59 -29.83 -5.50
N THR A 803 8.13 -29.32 -4.35
CA THR A 803 7.27 -28.15 -4.26
C THR A 803 8.07 -26.93 -3.83
N LEU A 804 7.46 -25.74 -4.00
CA LEU A 804 8.01 -24.48 -3.51
C LEU A 804 7.04 -23.89 -2.48
N PRO A 805 7.55 -23.32 -1.36
CA PRO A 805 8.96 -23.05 -1.04
C PRO A 805 9.81 -24.32 -0.79
N PRO A 806 11.13 -24.28 -1.07
CA PRO A 806 12.03 -25.42 -0.83
C PRO A 806 12.05 -25.82 0.64
N TYR A 807 12.39 -27.08 0.96
CA TYR A 807 12.60 -27.47 2.36
C TYR A 807 13.86 -26.80 2.95
N ASP A 808 13.87 -26.56 4.26
CA ASP A 808 15.02 -26.01 4.97
C ASP A 808 16.02 -27.12 5.34
N PRO A 809 17.29 -27.06 4.91
CA PRO A 809 18.28 -28.08 5.27
C PRO A 809 18.73 -28.05 6.73
N TRP A 810 18.41 -26.98 7.48
CA TRP A 810 18.80 -26.77 8.88
C TRP A 810 17.62 -26.83 9.86
N PHE A 811 16.38 -26.78 9.37
CA PHE A 811 15.17 -26.82 10.19
C PHE A 811 14.24 -27.96 9.75
N ALA A 812 14.27 -29.07 10.48
CA ALA A 812 13.58 -30.31 10.10
C ALA A 812 12.06 -30.12 10.01
N GLY A 813 11.48 -30.51 8.87
CA GLY A 813 10.06 -30.31 8.58
C GLY A 813 9.68 -28.87 8.18
N GLY A 814 10.66 -27.96 8.14
CA GLY A 814 10.47 -26.58 7.76
C GLY A 814 10.74 -26.27 6.30
N TYR A 815 10.30 -25.08 5.87
CA TYR A 815 10.61 -24.53 4.56
C TYR A 815 11.69 -23.44 4.67
N LEU A 816 12.49 -23.30 3.60
CA LEU A 816 13.58 -22.35 3.50
C LEU A 816 13.05 -20.92 3.40
N ASN A 817 13.00 -20.23 4.54
CA ASN A 817 12.64 -18.80 4.61
C ASN A 817 13.86 -17.91 4.33
N TYR A 818 14.39 -18.01 3.09
CA TYR A 818 15.55 -17.25 2.63
C TYR A 818 15.44 -16.92 1.13
N TYR A 819 16.25 -15.98 0.64
CA TYR A 819 16.27 -15.66 -0.79
C TYR A 819 16.84 -16.83 -1.61
N TYR A 820 15.97 -17.61 -2.25
CA TYR A 820 16.40 -18.83 -2.97
C TYR A 820 16.37 -18.74 -4.49
N TRP A 821 15.86 -17.64 -5.07
CA TRP A 821 15.66 -17.56 -6.53
C TRP A 821 16.94 -17.66 -7.35
N GLY A 822 18.06 -17.07 -6.86
CA GLY A 822 19.36 -17.25 -7.51
C GLY A 822 19.82 -18.71 -7.54
N TYR A 823 19.59 -19.45 -6.46
CA TYR A 823 19.82 -20.90 -6.44
C TYR A 823 18.87 -21.63 -7.38
N PHE A 824 17.61 -21.21 -7.49
CA PHE A 824 16.64 -21.83 -8.40
C PHE A 824 17.05 -21.74 -9.88
N VAL A 825 17.62 -20.61 -10.32
CA VAL A 825 18.18 -20.46 -11.68
C VAL A 825 19.29 -21.49 -11.93
N VAL A 826 20.21 -21.65 -10.98
CA VAL A 826 21.30 -22.64 -11.06
C VAL A 826 20.74 -24.08 -11.00
N SER A 827 19.78 -24.33 -10.11
CA SER A 827 19.11 -25.62 -9.96
C SER A 827 18.39 -26.05 -11.24
N SER A 828 17.85 -25.11 -12.01
CA SER A 828 17.23 -25.40 -13.30
C SER A 828 18.24 -25.98 -14.30
N ILE A 829 19.46 -25.43 -14.34
CA ILE A 829 20.55 -25.97 -15.17
C ILE A 829 20.98 -27.35 -14.63
N ILE A 830 21.06 -27.52 -13.31
CA ILE A 830 21.41 -28.80 -12.67
C ILE A 830 20.36 -29.87 -12.99
N ARG A 831 19.05 -29.56 -12.90
CA ARG A 831 17.97 -30.50 -13.22
C ARG A 831 18.12 -31.01 -14.66
N VAL A 832 18.41 -30.13 -15.62
CA VAL A 832 18.57 -30.51 -17.04
C VAL A 832 19.87 -31.28 -17.28
N THR A 833 21.01 -30.82 -16.74
CA THR A 833 22.33 -31.41 -17.00
C THR A 833 22.62 -32.64 -16.14
N SER A 834 21.93 -32.80 -15.02
CA SER A 834 22.21 -33.83 -14.00
C SER A 834 23.63 -33.79 -13.44
N ILE A 835 24.30 -32.63 -13.48
CA ILE A 835 25.65 -32.45 -12.93
C ILE A 835 25.58 -32.41 -11.40
N LEU A 836 26.55 -33.05 -10.73
CA LEU A 836 26.70 -32.96 -9.28
C LEU A 836 26.72 -31.50 -8.80
N PRO A 837 25.87 -31.09 -7.84
CA PRO A 837 25.83 -29.75 -7.27
C PRO A 837 27.18 -29.20 -6.81
N THR A 838 28.09 -30.03 -6.29
CA THR A 838 29.45 -29.59 -5.93
C THR A 838 30.25 -29.11 -7.15
N THR A 839 30.11 -29.80 -8.28
CA THR A 839 30.72 -29.43 -9.57
C THR A 839 29.96 -28.28 -10.22
N ALA A 840 28.63 -28.31 -10.20
CA ALA A 840 27.78 -27.26 -10.76
C ALA A 840 27.97 -25.91 -10.04
N PHE A 841 28.12 -25.91 -8.72
CA PHE A 841 28.46 -24.71 -7.95
C PHE A 841 29.76 -24.08 -8.45
N ASN A 842 30.76 -24.92 -8.73
CA ASN A 842 32.04 -24.51 -9.32
C ASN A 842 31.93 -23.94 -10.74
N LEU A 843 30.85 -24.24 -11.48
CA LEU A 843 30.55 -23.71 -12.81
C LEU A 843 29.60 -22.50 -12.77
N ALA A 844 28.73 -22.42 -11.77
CA ALA A 844 27.82 -21.30 -11.56
C ALA A 844 28.57 -20.00 -11.26
N VAL A 845 29.64 -20.05 -10.47
CA VAL A 845 30.47 -18.87 -10.18
C VAL A 845 31.12 -18.29 -11.46
N PRO A 846 31.83 -19.07 -12.29
CA PRO A 846 32.28 -18.64 -13.62
C PRO A 846 31.15 -18.13 -14.52
N LEU A 847 29.96 -18.76 -14.49
CA LEU A 847 28.82 -18.31 -15.27
C LEU A 847 28.41 -16.89 -14.87
N PHE A 848 28.19 -16.63 -13.58
CA PHE A 848 27.82 -15.30 -13.12
C PHE A 848 28.90 -14.25 -13.41
N PHE A 849 30.18 -14.62 -13.31
CA PHE A 849 31.28 -13.75 -13.72
C PHE A 849 31.18 -13.40 -15.23
N ALA A 850 31.02 -14.40 -16.09
CA ALA A 850 30.92 -14.19 -17.53
C ALA A 850 29.67 -13.39 -17.94
N LEU A 851 28.53 -13.62 -17.28
CA LEU A 851 27.32 -12.82 -17.46
C LEU A 851 27.51 -11.37 -17.00
N THR A 852 28.27 -11.14 -15.93
CA THR A 852 28.61 -9.79 -15.46
C THR A 852 29.50 -9.05 -16.46
N VAL A 853 30.54 -9.71 -16.97
CA VAL A 853 31.45 -9.14 -17.98
C VAL A 853 30.69 -8.78 -19.25
N THR A 854 29.89 -9.70 -19.77
CA THR A 854 29.09 -9.48 -20.99
C THR A 854 27.97 -8.46 -20.76
N GLY A 855 27.35 -8.44 -19.58
CA GLY A 855 26.36 -7.44 -19.14
C GLY A 855 26.94 -6.03 -19.05
N ALA A 856 28.15 -5.88 -18.51
CA ALA A 856 28.85 -4.60 -18.49
C ALA A 856 29.22 -4.14 -19.91
N TYR A 857 29.69 -5.07 -20.75
CA TYR A 857 30.02 -4.77 -22.15
C TYR A 857 28.80 -4.30 -22.94
N THR A 858 27.66 -5.01 -22.90
CA THR A 858 26.45 -4.59 -23.63
C THR A 858 25.93 -3.24 -23.16
N LEU A 859 26.00 -2.94 -21.84
CA LEU A 859 25.63 -1.63 -21.32
C LEU A 859 26.50 -0.53 -21.93
N VAL A 860 27.82 -0.69 -21.87
CA VAL A 860 28.78 0.29 -22.42
C VAL A 860 28.66 0.39 -23.94
N TYR A 861 28.55 -0.73 -24.64
CA TYR A 861 28.38 -0.80 -26.09
C TYR A 861 27.12 -0.06 -26.53
N ASN A 862 25.97 -0.34 -25.92
CA ASN A 862 24.71 0.32 -26.29
C ASN A 862 24.71 1.82 -25.98
N LEU A 863 25.35 2.25 -24.88
CA LEU A 863 25.52 3.67 -24.57
C LEU A 863 26.43 4.36 -25.59
N THR A 864 27.60 3.78 -25.88
CA THR A 864 28.61 4.37 -26.76
C THR A 864 28.18 4.36 -28.22
N GLU A 865 27.72 3.22 -28.73
CA GLU A 865 27.24 3.09 -30.10
C GLU A 865 25.94 3.87 -30.31
N GLY A 866 25.06 3.89 -29.30
CA GLY A 866 23.85 4.71 -29.34
C GLY A 866 24.17 6.21 -29.47
N VAL A 867 25.22 6.70 -28.79
CA VAL A 867 25.72 8.07 -28.96
C VAL A 867 26.40 8.26 -30.32
N ARG A 868 27.18 7.27 -30.79
CA ARG A 868 27.88 7.35 -32.09
C ARG A 868 26.92 7.41 -33.27
N GLN A 869 25.94 6.51 -33.32
CA GLN A 869 24.90 6.48 -34.35
C GLN A 869 24.12 7.79 -34.37
N ARG A 870 23.77 8.33 -33.19
CA ARG A 870 23.12 9.64 -33.05
C ARG A 870 23.97 10.80 -33.59
N ARG A 871 25.28 10.82 -33.31
CA ARG A 871 26.21 11.84 -33.84
C ARG A 871 26.37 11.74 -35.36
N ALA A 872 26.46 10.53 -35.91
CA ALA A 872 26.59 10.29 -37.34
C ALA A 872 25.33 10.71 -38.11
N SER A 873 24.14 10.41 -37.58
CA SER A 873 22.87 10.89 -38.15
C SER A 873 22.69 12.40 -38.05
N GLY A 874 23.35 13.07 -37.10
CA GLY A 874 23.33 14.53 -36.96
C GLY A 874 24.25 15.28 -37.94
N HIS A 875 25.28 14.62 -38.51
CA HIS A 875 26.19 15.22 -39.50
C HIS A 875 25.70 15.11 -40.96
N LEU A 876 24.69 14.27 -41.24
CA LEU A 876 24.09 14.13 -42.58
C LEU A 876 22.93 15.11 -42.83
N VAL A 877 22.58 15.93 -41.83
CA VAL A 877 21.49 16.93 -41.89
C VAL A 877 22.01 18.36 -41.66
N SER A 878 23.33 18.55 -41.56
CA SER A 878 24.00 19.85 -41.80
C SER A 878 24.50 19.90 -43.23
#